data_AF-A0A8H7QRG1-F1
#
_entry.id   AF-A0A8H7QRG1-F1
#
_cell.length_a   1.000
_cell.length_b   1.000
_cell.length_c   1.000
_cell.angle_alpha   90.00
_cell.angle_beta   90.00
_cell.angle_gamma   90.00
#
_symmetry.space_group_name_H-M   'P 1'
#
loop_
_entity.id
_entity.type
_entity.pdbx_description
1 polymer ?
#
loop_
_entity_poly.entity_id
_entity_poly.type
_entity_poly.pdbx_seq_one_letter_code
_entity_poly.pdbx_strand_id
1 'polypeptide(L)'
;MLVKAFADDYDLKFRPHQVEGPTSPRDYLDWNARLRKYRLEQQTKKETHITSGHDVPELQWVQTSYVQPHVMANDLFLFDPKTNKYTVDKYVQDVTERFGTIDSIVVWPSFPNLGCDSRNSEDYYRCLPGGTLGIRSLVDEFHARKIKVLFPVIGWDNGTRDPRASWSYILPRLFKEYNIDGMSSDVAYFTQDYWMNSLAIGHPLAFQAQASSENKLGDAPEMDDTFIMQWNTMDMAKYDTNTRIPTVALRKFIEPQHMTRSCDKWSRNKTAMIQHSFFNGLGIEMWENIFGTWNQLTPRDAEALRRTTSILRCFGPDFFASAEWEPHCPCVRWETVFSSKFPSRTTEDQIVWTFINRGPANVTGHQIVVNYHIGIQFYDVWHGTEIQPTDICDGLATLSFDIEPYGYGCIFATSDVSPLPGSFESLIKTLHHRSRISLTQIPICSAVLWQELDEVVVSKHTNENVCGMVRIEGGAYDFKVKGLSAHPNSKSDYPGIDIKYPWEFQPSRHHATKHMHINTFYMDAYPVTESQFKKFLDESGYKPADPTNFLKHWCGGCYPASRANKPVTHVSVEDARAYAKWAGKRLPHEWEWQYVAQGGHEYRSYPWGNEWDETKVPEVYTGRERLYPDHPPADVDAFPAGRSCMGVYDLVGNVWQWTDVYRDDHTRAAIIRGGSYYQAKNGQHYFPQAYRNDQHGKYLLMSPSVDRCATIGFRCVKDTEESALSLGNCSFESDECF
;
A
#
# COMPACT_ATOMS: atom_id res chain seq x y z
N MET A 1 -13.60 -14.39 -26.32
CA MET A 1 -14.36 -15.57 -26.78
C MET A 1 -13.49 -16.84 -26.89
N LEU A 2 -12.18 -16.74 -27.16
CA LEU A 2 -11.28 -17.90 -27.24
C LEU A 2 -11.13 -18.69 -25.93
N VAL A 3 -11.05 -18.04 -24.76
CA VAL A 3 -10.97 -18.73 -23.45
C VAL A 3 -12.21 -19.60 -23.15
N LYS A 4 -13.38 -19.25 -23.70
CA LYS A 4 -14.62 -20.02 -23.50
C LYS A 4 -14.70 -21.28 -24.38
N ALA A 5 -14.05 -21.28 -25.54
CA ALA A 5 -14.04 -22.44 -26.44
C ALA A 5 -13.06 -23.54 -26.00
N PHE A 6 -12.02 -23.19 -25.24
CA PHE A 6 -11.04 -24.16 -24.70
C PHE A 6 -11.39 -24.71 -23.31
N ALA A 7 -12.27 -24.04 -22.55
CA ALA A 7 -12.67 -24.51 -21.21
C ALA A 7 -13.49 -25.80 -21.25
N ASP A 8 -14.25 -26.02 -22.33
CA ASP A 8 -15.11 -27.18 -22.53
C ASP A 8 -14.32 -28.46 -22.89
N ASP A 9 -13.07 -28.33 -23.38
CA ASP A 9 -12.24 -29.47 -23.82
C ASP A 9 -11.60 -30.27 -22.68
N TYR A 10 -11.45 -29.67 -21.49
CA TYR A 10 -10.91 -30.33 -20.29
C TYR A 10 -11.94 -30.49 -19.17
N ASP A 11 -13.15 -29.92 -19.31
CA ASP A 11 -14.18 -29.91 -18.26
C ASP A 11 -13.63 -29.46 -16.88
N LEU A 12 -12.72 -28.47 -16.90
CA LEU A 12 -12.15 -27.83 -15.72
C LEU A 12 -12.88 -26.51 -15.44
N LYS A 13 -13.14 -26.23 -14.17
CA LYS A 13 -13.77 -24.97 -13.75
C LYS A 13 -12.72 -23.92 -13.43
N PHE A 14 -12.60 -22.94 -14.30
CA PHE A 14 -11.66 -21.83 -14.14
C PHE A 14 -12.28 -20.63 -13.43
N ARG A 15 -11.46 -19.96 -12.63
CA ARG A 15 -11.66 -18.63 -12.08
C ARG A 15 -10.49 -17.74 -12.56
N PRO A 16 -10.54 -16.41 -12.38
CA PRO A 16 -9.41 -15.55 -12.75
C PRO A 16 -8.10 -16.05 -12.09
N HIS A 17 -7.12 -16.43 -12.92
CA HIS A 17 -5.77 -16.91 -12.54
C HIS A 17 -5.72 -18.16 -11.65
N GLN A 18 -6.82 -18.91 -11.52
CA GLN A 18 -6.89 -20.10 -10.66
C GLN A 18 -7.90 -21.12 -11.21
N VAL A 19 -7.72 -22.41 -10.89
CA VAL A 19 -8.65 -23.49 -11.27
C VAL A 19 -9.22 -24.15 -10.01
N GLU A 20 -10.49 -24.52 -10.06
CA GLU A 20 -11.14 -25.22 -8.94
C GLU A 20 -10.58 -26.63 -8.77
N GLY A 21 -10.48 -27.06 -7.52
CA GLY A 21 -10.13 -28.45 -7.17
C GLY A 21 -11.25 -29.44 -7.51
N PRO A 22 -10.98 -30.76 -7.37
CA PRO A 22 -11.95 -31.80 -7.65
C PRO A 22 -13.11 -31.76 -6.64
N THR A 23 -14.32 -32.11 -7.09
CA THR A 23 -15.53 -32.06 -6.25
C THR A 23 -15.56 -33.15 -5.16
N SER A 24 -14.90 -34.28 -5.41
CA SER A 24 -14.78 -35.38 -4.47
C SER A 24 -13.45 -36.14 -4.66
N PRO A 25 -13.01 -36.98 -3.70
CA PRO A 25 -11.83 -37.82 -3.86
C PRO A 25 -11.92 -38.78 -5.05
N ARG A 26 -13.13 -39.19 -5.43
CA ARG A 26 -13.36 -40.13 -6.53
C ARG A 26 -13.05 -39.51 -7.89
N ASP A 27 -13.18 -38.19 -7.98
CA ASP A 27 -12.96 -37.44 -9.21
C ASP A 27 -11.49 -37.04 -9.38
N TYR A 28 -10.66 -37.23 -8.34
CA TYR A 28 -9.29 -36.73 -8.28
C TYR A 28 -8.43 -37.20 -9.46
N LEU A 29 -8.41 -38.51 -9.75
CA LEU A 29 -7.53 -39.07 -10.77
C LEU A 29 -7.83 -38.49 -12.16
N ASP A 30 -9.11 -38.41 -12.51
CA ASP A 30 -9.57 -37.86 -13.78
C ASP A 30 -9.34 -36.34 -13.85
N TRP A 31 -9.67 -35.60 -12.77
CA TRP A 31 -9.40 -34.16 -12.68
C TRP A 31 -7.90 -33.85 -12.80
N ASN A 32 -7.03 -34.60 -12.11
CA ASN A 32 -5.57 -34.39 -12.14
C ASN A 32 -4.99 -34.71 -13.53
N ALA A 33 -5.49 -35.75 -14.21
CA ALA A 33 -5.08 -36.07 -15.58
C ALA A 33 -5.43 -34.91 -16.54
N ARG A 34 -6.65 -34.36 -16.42
CA ARG A 34 -7.12 -33.21 -17.22
C ARG A 34 -6.31 -31.95 -16.92
N LEU A 35 -6.00 -31.70 -15.65
CA LEU A 35 -5.16 -30.58 -15.22
C LEU A 35 -3.73 -30.69 -15.77
N ARG A 36 -3.11 -31.88 -15.71
CA ARG A 36 -1.77 -32.13 -16.29
C ARG A 36 -1.76 -31.94 -17.79
N LYS A 37 -2.79 -32.44 -18.49
CA LYS A 37 -2.96 -32.21 -19.93
C LYS A 37 -3.01 -30.72 -20.27
N TYR A 38 -3.83 -29.96 -19.54
CA TYR A 38 -3.93 -28.51 -19.71
C TYR A 38 -2.58 -27.81 -19.56
N ARG A 39 -1.80 -28.20 -18.54
CA ARG A 39 -0.45 -27.64 -18.31
C ARG A 39 0.50 -27.91 -19.46
N LEU A 40 0.61 -29.15 -19.91
CA LEU A 40 1.51 -29.52 -21.00
C LEU A 40 1.21 -28.69 -22.27
N GLU A 41 -0.07 -28.47 -22.56
CA GLU A 41 -0.50 -27.67 -23.69
C GLU A 41 -0.15 -26.17 -23.52
N GLN A 42 -0.26 -25.61 -22.31
CA GLN A 42 0.19 -24.22 -22.07
C GLN A 42 1.72 -24.08 -22.15
N GLN A 43 2.47 -25.05 -21.62
CA GLN A 43 3.93 -25.06 -21.70
C GLN A 43 4.42 -25.14 -23.16
N THR A 44 3.77 -25.96 -24.00
CA THR A 44 4.08 -26.05 -25.43
C THR A 44 3.91 -24.70 -26.15
N LYS A 45 2.92 -23.89 -25.76
CA LYS A 45 2.76 -22.54 -26.33
C LYS A 45 3.92 -21.62 -25.94
N LYS A 46 4.44 -21.77 -24.71
CA LYS A 46 5.56 -20.96 -24.18
C LYS A 46 6.88 -21.18 -24.92
N GLU A 47 7.17 -22.42 -25.30
CA GLU A 47 8.45 -22.83 -25.95
C GLU A 47 8.70 -22.19 -27.33
N THR A 48 7.73 -21.46 -27.87
CA THR A 48 7.90 -20.71 -29.14
C THR A 48 8.81 -19.47 -29.03
N HIS A 49 9.32 -19.15 -27.82
CA HIS A 49 10.15 -17.97 -27.55
C HIS A 49 11.57 -18.35 -27.08
N ILE A 50 12.60 -17.70 -27.64
CA ILE A 50 14.04 -18.12 -27.55
C ILE A 50 14.65 -17.91 -26.14
N THR A 51 14.18 -16.95 -25.34
CA THR A 51 14.66 -16.70 -23.95
C THR A 51 13.53 -16.16 -23.08
N SER A 52 13.35 -16.73 -21.87
CA SER A 52 12.40 -16.20 -20.88
C SER A 52 13.10 -15.39 -19.80
N GLY A 53 12.35 -14.53 -19.08
CA GLY A 53 12.87 -13.83 -17.90
C GLY A 53 13.35 -14.79 -16.80
N HIS A 54 12.83 -16.02 -16.78
CA HIS A 54 13.25 -17.06 -15.84
C HIS A 54 14.61 -17.67 -16.16
N ASP A 55 15.17 -17.44 -17.35
CA ASP A 55 16.50 -17.92 -17.73
C ASP A 55 17.61 -16.93 -17.38
N VAL A 56 17.24 -15.72 -16.91
CA VAL A 56 18.20 -14.66 -16.58
C VAL A 56 18.79 -14.89 -15.18
N PRO A 57 20.13 -15.08 -15.05
CA PRO A 57 20.76 -15.39 -13.77
C PRO A 57 20.50 -14.35 -12.67
N GLU A 58 20.47 -13.06 -13.04
CA GLU A 58 20.24 -11.95 -12.12
C GLU A 58 18.83 -11.94 -11.53
N LEU A 59 17.87 -12.66 -12.13
CA LEU A 59 16.47 -12.72 -11.69
C LEU A 59 16.12 -14.01 -10.94
N GLN A 60 17.07 -14.94 -10.76
CA GLN A 60 16.80 -16.22 -10.08
C GLN A 60 16.37 -16.07 -8.62
N TRP A 61 16.72 -14.96 -7.97
CA TRP A 61 16.30 -14.67 -6.59
C TRP A 61 14.77 -14.64 -6.42
N VAL A 62 14.03 -14.34 -7.50
CA VAL A 62 12.57 -14.24 -7.49
C VAL A 62 11.92 -15.55 -7.04
N GLN A 63 12.49 -16.70 -7.43
CA GLN A 63 11.96 -18.03 -7.11
C GLN A 63 11.96 -18.34 -5.62
N THR A 64 12.77 -17.63 -4.84
CA THR A 64 12.93 -17.80 -3.39
C THR A 64 12.40 -16.61 -2.59
N SER A 65 11.69 -15.68 -3.23
CA SER A 65 11.15 -14.49 -2.60
C SER A 65 9.71 -14.69 -2.12
N TYR A 66 9.56 -15.27 -0.92
CA TYR A 66 8.28 -15.71 -0.37
C TYR A 66 7.53 -14.64 0.43
N VAL A 67 8.23 -13.72 1.08
CA VAL A 67 7.61 -12.65 1.88
C VAL A 67 8.07 -11.30 1.35
N GLN A 68 7.10 -10.52 0.88
CA GLN A 68 7.32 -9.17 0.36
C GLN A 68 6.40 -8.17 1.06
N PRO A 69 6.89 -7.33 1.98
CA PRO A 69 6.10 -6.21 2.46
C PRO A 69 5.90 -5.16 1.36
N HIS A 70 4.73 -4.56 1.37
CA HIS A 70 4.40 -3.37 0.60
C HIS A 70 4.27 -2.21 1.58
N VAL A 71 5.25 -1.32 1.56
CA VAL A 71 5.38 -0.23 2.52
C VAL A 71 5.23 1.12 1.82
N MET A 72 4.54 2.05 2.48
CA MET A 72 4.49 3.43 2.02
C MET A 72 5.82 4.11 2.39
N ALA A 73 6.40 4.91 1.49
CA ALA A 73 7.67 5.59 1.78
C ALA A 73 7.58 6.55 2.97
N ASN A 74 6.36 7.01 3.28
CA ASN A 74 6.05 7.87 4.42
C ASN A 74 5.78 7.12 5.73
N ASP A 75 5.99 5.80 5.77
CA ASP A 75 5.84 5.03 6.99
C ASP A 75 6.91 5.42 8.02
N LEU A 76 6.48 5.78 9.23
CA LEU A 76 7.35 6.28 10.31
C LEU A 76 8.33 5.23 10.86
N PHE A 77 8.19 3.96 10.46
CA PHE A 77 9.20 2.92 10.72
C PHE A 77 10.28 2.87 9.64
N LEU A 78 9.97 3.27 8.40
CA LEU A 78 10.93 3.33 7.30
C LEU A 78 11.62 4.70 7.20
N PHE A 79 10.98 5.76 7.67
CA PHE A 79 11.49 7.12 7.59
C PHE A 79 11.21 7.93 8.87
N ASP A 80 12.24 8.62 9.36
CA ASP A 80 12.10 9.55 10.49
C ASP A 80 12.06 11.01 9.99
N PRO A 81 10.89 11.68 10.07
CA PRO A 81 10.74 13.06 9.62
C PRO A 81 11.49 14.08 10.49
N LYS A 82 11.85 13.74 11.74
CA LYS A 82 12.59 14.66 12.62
C LYS A 82 14.06 14.73 12.24
N THR A 83 14.66 13.59 11.90
CA THR A 83 16.07 13.52 11.48
C THR A 83 16.25 13.59 9.97
N ASN A 84 15.15 13.51 9.20
CA ASN A 84 15.11 13.48 7.73
C ASN A 84 15.94 12.31 7.16
N LYS A 85 15.80 11.12 7.76
CA LYS A 85 16.59 9.92 7.42
C LYS A 85 15.72 8.68 7.27
N TYR A 86 16.14 7.80 6.36
CA TYR A 86 15.62 6.44 6.29
C TYR A 86 16.09 5.62 7.48
N THR A 87 15.24 4.73 7.98
CA THR A 87 15.46 3.90 9.15
C THR A 87 15.24 2.42 8.82
N VAL A 88 16.01 1.91 7.84
CA VAL A 88 15.89 0.52 7.34
C VAL A 88 15.98 -0.50 8.47
N ASP A 89 16.91 -0.31 9.42
CA ASP A 89 17.05 -1.20 10.57
C ASP A 89 15.81 -1.27 11.44
N LYS A 90 15.22 -0.10 11.74
CA LYS A 90 14.00 -0.02 12.56
C LYS A 90 12.87 -0.79 11.88
N TYR A 91 12.70 -0.58 10.57
CA TYR A 91 11.67 -1.26 9.79
C TYR A 91 11.91 -2.77 9.71
N VAL A 92 13.12 -3.20 9.33
CA VAL A 92 13.46 -4.62 9.16
C VAL A 92 13.38 -5.36 10.49
N GLN A 93 13.81 -4.74 11.59
CA GLN A 93 13.66 -5.29 12.93
C GLN A 93 12.20 -5.52 13.28
N ASP A 94 11.34 -4.51 13.11
CA ASP A 94 9.91 -4.60 13.39
C ASP A 94 9.23 -5.75 12.61
N VAL A 95 9.37 -5.78 11.28
CA VAL A 95 8.73 -6.83 10.47
C VAL A 95 9.28 -8.22 10.79
N THR A 96 10.58 -8.33 11.06
CA THR A 96 11.22 -9.60 11.43
C THR A 96 10.70 -10.12 12.77
N GLU A 97 10.58 -9.22 13.76
CA GLU A 97 10.01 -9.56 15.06
C GLU A 97 8.54 -9.92 14.93
N ARG A 98 7.74 -9.17 14.15
CA ARG A 98 6.29 -9.37 14.04
C ARG A 98 5.88 -10.56 13.21
N PHE A 99 6.48 -10.82 12.03
CA PHE A 99 6.04 -11.92 11.17
C PHE A 99 7.15 -12.65 10.42
N GLY A 100 8.42 -12.36 10.73
CA GLY A 100 9.59 -13.13 10.28
C GLY A 100 10.36 -12.47 9.14
N THR A 101 11.36 -13.18 8.65
CA THR A 101 12.27 -12.69 7.60
C THR A 101 11.50 -12.28 6.34
N ILE A 102 11.95 -11.22 5.70
CA ILE A 102 11.44 -10.73 4.41
C ILE A 102 12.51 -10.93 3.33
N ASP A 103 12.09 -11.19 2.10
CA ASP A 103 12.99 -11.50 0.99
C ASP A 103 13.08 -10.34 -0.02
N SER A 104 11.99 -9.60 -0.17
CA SER A 104 11.92 -8.38 -0.97
C SER A 104 10.99 -7.35 -0.32
N ILE A 105 10.97 -6.13 -0.83
CA ILE A 105 10.10 -5.05 -0.37
C ILE A 105 9.67 -4.17 -1.55
N VAL A 106 8.40 -3.74 -1.55
CA VAL A 106 7.90 -2.69 -2.45
C VAL A 106 7.82 -1.40 -1.65
N VAL A 107 8.54 -0.35 -2.10
CA VAL A 107 8.52 0.99 -1.48
C VAL A 107 7.67 1.92 -2.34
N TRP A 108 6.54 2.38 -1.81
CA TRP A 108 5.53 3.15 -2.53
C TRP A 108 5.50 4.64 -2.10
N PRO A 109 5.93 5.60 -2.95
CA PRO A 109 6.14 6.99 -2.49
C PRO A 109 5.12 8.05 -2.96
N SER A 110 4.31 7.80 -4.00
CA SER A 110 3.60 8.88 -4.71
C SER A 110 2.08 8.93 -4.48
N PHE A 111 1.37 7.82 -4.69
CA PHE A 111 -0.08 7.74 -4.44
C PHE A 111 -0.36 7.54 -2.93
N PRO A 112 -1.37 8.19 -2.32
CA PRO A 112 -2.50 8.91 -2.93
C PRO A 112 -2.26 10.39 -3.25
N ASN A 113 -1.11 10.97 -2.91
CA ASN A 113 -0.85 12.41 -3.14
C ASN A 113 -0.69 12.79 -4.62
N LEU A 114 -0.42 11.82 -5.50
CA LEU A 114 -0.26 12.02 -6.95
C LEU A 114 -1.47 12.78 -7.54
N GLY A 115 -1.17 13.83 -8.31
CA GLY A 115 -2.17 14.71 -8.92
C GLY A 115 -2.68 15.86 -8.05
N CYS A 116 -2.18 16.02 -6.82
CA CYS A 116 -2.38 17.24 -6.04
C CYS A 116 -1.72 18.46 -6.73
N ASP A 117 -0.59 18.25 -7.40
CA ASP A 117 0.00 19.18 -8.37
C ASP A 117 0.44 18.44 -9.65
N SER A 118 1.06 19.17 -10.58
CA SER A 118 1.54 18.63 -11.86
C SER A 118 2.67 17.59 -11.75
N ARG A 119 3.24 17.29 -10.57
CA ARG A 119 4.33 16.30 -10.47
C ARG A 119 3.85 14.91 -10.89
N ASN A 120 4.63 14.28 -11.76
CA ASN A 120 4.41 12.90 -12.18
C ASN A 120 5.18 11.91 -11.29
N SER A 121 5.06 10.61 -11.58
CA SER A 121 5.71 9.55 -10.79
C SER A 121 7.24 9.70 -10.70
N GLU A 122 7.93 10.07 -11.79
CA GLU A 122 9.38 10.33 -11.76
C GLU A 122 9.72 11.51 -10.83
N ASP A 123 8.92 12.58 -10.89
CA ASP A 123 9.14 13.75 -10.05
C ASP A 123 9.04 13.39 -8.56
N TYR A 124 8.04 12.61 -8.18
CA TYR A 124 7.92 12.11 -6.80
C TYR A 124 9.16 11.31 -6.37
N TYR A 125 9.66 10.43 -7.23
CA TYR A 125 10.87 9.67 -6.94
C TYR A 125 12.07 10.60 -6.72
N ARG A 126 12.27 11.59 -7.59
CA ARG A 126 13.39 12.55 -7.44
C ARG A 126 13.25 13.50 -6.25
N CYS A 127 12.04 13.67 -5.72
CA CYS A 127 11.77 14.51 -4.55
C CYS A 127 11.93 13.77 -3.22
N LEU A 128 12.15 12.45 -3.24
CA LEU A 128 12.40 11.68 -2.02
C LEU A 128 13.62 12.23 -1.25
N PRO A 129 13.62 12.14 0.09
CA PRO A 129 14.70 12.64 0.94
C PRO A 129 16.10 12.24 0.48
N GLY A 130 16.99 13.22 0.35
CA GLY A 130 18.36 13.01 -0.15
C GLY A 130 18.48 12.77 -1.67
N GLY A 131 17.38 12.85 -2.42
CA GLY A 131 17.36 12.65 -3.88
C GLY A 131 17.91 11.29 -4.29
N THR A 132 18.58 11.24 -5.45
CA THR A 132 19.21 10.01 -5.96
C THR A 132 20.09 9.31 -4.94
N LEU A 133 20.95 10.05 -4.23
CA LEU A 133 21.90 9.47 -3.27
C LEU A 133 21.18 8.90 -2.05
N GLY A 134 20.13 9.57 -1.56
CA GLY A 134 19.32 9.09 -0.45
C GLY A 134 18.60 7.78 -0.79
N ILE A 135 17.98 7.71 -1.97
CA ILE A 135 17.29 6.49 -2.43
C ILE A 135 18.28 5.36 -2.66
N ARG A 136 19.45 5.64 -3.26
CA ARG A 136 20.49 4.63 -3.42
C ARG A 136 20.98 4.11 -2.08
N SER A 137 21.19 4.98 -1.08
CA SER A 137 21.55 4.57 0.28
C SER A 137 20.47 3.68 0.91
N LEU A 138 19.19 4.03 0.75
CA LEU A 138 18.06 3.21 1.20
C LEU A 138 18.11 1.81 0.58
N VAL A 139 18.33 1.71 -0.73
CA VAL A 139 18.40 0.44 -1.45
C VAL A 139 19.63 -0.37 -1.04
N ASP A 140 20.80 0.27 -0.95
CA ASP A 140 22.05 -0.38 -0.54
C ASP A 140 21.96 -0.90 0.91
N GLU A 141 21.23 -0.22 1.80
CA GLU A 141 20.95 -0.71 3.15
C GLU A 141 20.07 -1.98 3.15
N PHE A 142 19.02 -2.04 2.32
CA PHE A 142 18.26 -3.29 2.16
C PHE A 142 19.12 -4.41 1.55
N HIS A 143 19.94 -4.10 0.55
CA HIS A 143 20.86 -5.06 -0.08
C HIS A 143 21.88 -5.62 0.91
N ALA A 144 22.40 -4.81 1.84
CA ALA A 144 23.29 -5.25 2.91
C ALA A 144 22.64 -6.31 3.83
N ARG A 145 21.30 -6.34 3.88
CA ARG A 145 20.48 -7.33 4.60
C ARG A 145 19.95 -8.45 3.69
N LYS A 146 20.41 -8.51 2.43
CA LYS A 146 19.99 -9.47 1.39
C LYS A 146 18.51 -9.35 1.02
N ILE A 147 17.93 -8.15 1.15
CA ILE A 147 16.54 -7.87 0.81
C ILE A 147 16.51 -7.15 -0.54
N LYS A 148 15.66 -7.63 -1.46
CA LYS A 148 15.48 -7.05 -2.80
C LYS A 148 14.48 -5.90 -2.79
N VAL A 149 14.73 -4.84 -3.54
CA VAL A 149 13.91 -3.63 -3.51
C VAL A 149 13.19 -3.42 -4.84
N LEU A 150 11.89 -3.17 -4.76
CA LEU A 150 11.04 -2.84 -5.88
C LEU A 150 10.37 -1.50 -5.66
N PHE A 151 10.15 -0.77 -6.75
CA PHE A 151 9.36 0.46 -6.76
C PHE A 151 8.14 0.28 -7.65
N PRO A 152 7.03 0.98 -7.36
CA PRO A 152 5.84 0.86 -8.17
C PRO A 152 6.01 1.50 -9.55
N VAL A 153 5.18 1.09 -10.49
CA VAL A 153 4.96 1.74 -11.77
C VAL A 153 3.47 2.02 -11.85
N ILE A 154 3.12 3.30 -11.88
CA ILE A 154 1.73 3.75 -11.96
C ILE A 154 1.38 3.85 -13.44
N GLY A 155 0.94 2.73 -14.04
CA GLY A 155 0.74 2.62 -15.49
C GLY A 155 -0.33 3.56 -16.06
N TRP A 156 -1.23 4.03 -15.19
CA TRP A 156 -2.27 4.99 -15.53
C TRP A 156 -1.86 6.47 -15.33
N ASP A 157 -0.63 6.76 -14.88
CA ASP A 157 -0.11 8.12 -14.71
C ASP A 157 0.16 8.81 -16.07
N ASN A 158 -0.93 9.19 -16.73
CA ASN A 158 -0.97 9.85 -18.03
C ASN A 158 -1.64 11.24 -17.96
N GLY A 159 -2.07 11.64 -16.75
CA GLY A 159 -2.84 12.86 -16.48
C GLY A 159 -2.02 13.98 -15.84
N THR A 160 -0.89 13.66 -15.21
CA THR A 160 0.08 14.62 -14.68
C THR A 160 1.10 15.04 -15.75
N ARG A 161 2.19 15.71 -15.34
CA ARG A 161 3.19 16.27 -16.25
C ARG A 161 3.72 15.23 -17.23
N ASP A 162 3.76 15.62 -18.50
CA ASP A 162 4.25 14.75 -19.56
C ASP A 162 5.75 14.40 -19.33
N PRO A 163 6.08 13.11 -19.20
CA PRO A 163 7.46 12.67 -18.98
C PRO A 163 8.36 12.80 -20.24
N ARG A 164 7.81 13.22 -21.39
CA ARG A 164 8.49 13.46 -22.69
C ARG A 164 9.07 12.21 -23.37
N ALA A 165 8.98 11.04 -22.74
CA ALA A 165 9.27 9.73 -23.30
C ALA A 165 8.40 8.67 -22.61
N SER A 166 8.36 7.45 -23.15
CA SER A 166 7.57 6.36 -22.54
C SER A 166 8.12 5.98 -21.16
N TRP A 167 7.22 5.59 -20.26
CA TRP A 167 7.60 5.05 -18.93
C TRP A 167 8.52 3.83 -19.04
N SER A 168 8.35 3.00 -20.08
CA SER A 168 9.22 1.87 -20.41
C SER A 168 10.65 2.25 -20.77
N TYR A 169 10.89 3.50 -21.18
CA TYR A 169 12.23 4.02 -21.44
C TYR A 169 12.81 4.71 -20.19
N ILE A 170 12.01 5.49 -19.48
CA ILE A 170 12.46 6.32 -18.35
C ILE A 170 12.74 5.49 -17.10
N LEU A 171 11.77 4.67 -16.70
CA LEU A 171 11.82 3.99 -15.40
C LEU A 171 12.97 2.98 -15.28
N PRO A 172 13.31 2.15 -16.30
CA PRO A 172 14.47 1.26 -16.18
C PRO A 172 15.78 2.02 -15.94
N ARG A 173 15.97 3.19 -16.58
CA ARG A 173 17.17 4.02 -16.40
C ARG A 173 17.22 4.65 -15.01
N LEU A 174 16.08 5.13 -14.53
CA LEU A 174 15.95 5.66 -13.18
C LEU A 174 16.21 4.59 -12.12
N PHE A 175 15.68 3.39 -12.32
CA PHE A 175 15.85 2.29 -11.37
C PHE A 175 17.26 1.71 -11.39
N LYS A 176 17.95 1.76 -12.53
CA LYS A 176 19.40 1.54 -12.59
C LYS A 176 20.18 2.60 -11.79
N GLU A 177 19.80 3.88 -11.88
CA GLU A 177 20.42 4.98 -11.10
C GLU A 177 20.34 4.73 -9.59
N TYR A 178 19.22 4.17 -9.14
CA TYR A 178 18.91 3.88 -7.74
C TYR A 178 19.32 2.48 -7.28
N ASN A 179 19.85 1.64 -8.17
CA ASN A 179 20.21 0.23 -7.89
C ASN A 179 18.99 -0.66 -7.50
N ILE A 180 17.79 -0.34 -7.99
CA ILE A 180 16.54 -1.07 -7.69
C ILE A 180 16.49 -2.40 -8.45
N ASP A 181 15.99 -3.47 -7.82
CA ASP A 181 15.97 -4.83 -8.40
C ASP A 181 14.74 -5.13 -9.27
N GLY A 182 13.65 -4.39 -9.11
CA GLY A 182 12.43 -4.66 -9.85
C GLY A 182 11.36 -3.58 -9.82
N MET A 183 10.30 -3.84 -10.57
CA MET A 183 9.13 -2.99 -10.75
C MET A 183 7.89 -3.73 -10.28
N SER A 184 7.06 -3.10 -9.46
CA SER A 184 5.73 -3.60 -9.09
C SER A 184 4.66 -2.70 -9.71
N SER A 185 3.51 -3.22 -10.13
CA SER A 185 2.49 -2.38 -10.76
C SER A 185 1.08 -2.94 -10.61
N ASP A 186 0.10 -2.05 -10.67
CA ASP A 186 -1.32 -2.37 -10.74
C ASP A 186 -1.81 -2.69 -12.17
N VAL A 187 -0.89 -2.99 -13.08
CA VAL A 187 -1.21 -3.45 -14.44
C VAL A 187 -1.31 -4.97 -14.52
N ALA A 188 -2.12 -5.46 -15.46
CA ALA A 188 -2.26 -6.88 -15.75
C ALA A 188 -0.95 -7.52 -16.25
N TYR A 189 -0.09 -6.74 -16.92
CA TYR A 189 1.21 -7.15 -17.45
C TYR A 189 2.09 -5.94 -17.79
N PHE A 190 3.41 -6.13 -17.76
CA PHE A 190 4.37 -5.20 -18.36
C PHE A 190 4.58 -5.53 -19.83
N THR A 191 4.60 -4.51 -20.68
CA THR A 191 4.89 -4.66 -22.12
C THR A 191 6.35 -5.05 -22.36
N GLN A 192 6.62 -5.72 -23.49
CA GLN A 192 7.95 -6.24 -23.84
C GLN A 192 9.04 -5.16 -23.89
N ASP A 193 8.68 -3.92 -24.19
CA ASP A 193 9.60 -2.79 -24.24
C ASP A 193 10.22 -2.46 -22.88
N TYR A 194 9.53 -2.65 -21.75
CA TYR A 194 10.13 -2.54 -20.41
C TYR A 194 11.28 -3.53 -20.25
N TRP A 195 11.05 -4.78 -20.65
CA TRP A 195 12.04 -5.85 -20.60
C TRP A 195 13.24 -5.56 -21.51
N MET A 196 12.99 -5.24 -22.77
CA MET A 196 14.07 -4.94 -23.71
C MET A 196 14.90 -3.73 -23.28
N ASN A 197 14.26 -2.69 -22.73
CA ASN A 197 14.97 -1.52 -22.22
C ASN A 197 15.82 -1.84 -20.97
N SER A 198 15.35 -2.70 -20.06
CA SER A 198 16.11 -3.08 -18.87
C SER A 198 17.35 -3.92 -19.24
N LEU A 199 17.21 -4.85 -20.18
CA LEU A 199 18.34 -5.61 -20.73
C LEU A 199 19.31 -4.72 -21.50
N ALA A 200 18.83 -3.81 -22.35
CA ALA A 200 19.67 -2.96 -23.18
C ALA A 200 20.59 -2.03 -22.38
N ILE A 201 20.18 -1.66 -21.17
CA ILE A 201 21.01 -0.86 -20.25
C ILE A 201 21.87 -1.72 -19.32
N GLY A 202 21.86 -3.05 -19.46
CA GLY A 202 22.60 -3.97 -18.60
C GLY A 202 22.12 -3.96 -17.14
N HIS A 203 20.82 -3.77 -16.93
CA HIS A 203 20.19 -3.79 -15.60
C HIS A 203 18.86 -4.54 -15.67
N PRO A 204 18.88 -5.89 -15.76
CA PRO A 204 17.67 -6.68 -15.78
C PRO A 204 16.83 -6.42 -14.53
N LEU A 205 15.53 -6.16 -14.72
CA LEU A 205 14.61 -5.86 -13.64
C LEU A 205 13.57 -6.99 -13.52
N ALA A 206 13.26 -7.38 -12.28
CA ALA A 206 12.11 -8.24 -12.02
C ALA A 206 10.81 -7.45 -12.22
N PHE A 207 9.83 -8.03 -12.91
CA PHE A 207 8.52 -7.40 -13.12
C PHE A 207 7.45 -8.15 -12.33
N GLN A 208 6.74 -7.41 -11.48
CA GLN A 208 5.60 -7.90 -10.70
C GLN A 208 4.31 -7.25 -11.19
N ALA A 209 3.58 -7.97 -12.03
CA ALA A 209 2.25 -7.55 -12.49
C ALA A 209 1.15 -7.90 -11.46
N GLN A 210 -0.03 -7.31 -11.60
CA GLN A 210 -1.20 -7.62 -10.78
C GLN A 210 -2.18 -8.55 -11.51
N ALA A 211 -2.29 -9.80 -11.03
CA ALA A 211 -3.27 -10.78 -11.50
C ALA A 211 -4.57 -10.68 -10.66
N SER A 212 -5.57 -9.95 -11.13
CA SER A 212 -6.86 -9.81 -10.43
C SER A 212 -8.05 -9.81 -11.39
N SER A 213 -9.26 -9.97 -10.85
CA SER A 213 -10.48 -9.89 -11.65
C SER A 213 -10.75 -8.50 -12.24
N GLU A 214 -10.13 -7.46 -11.68
CA GLU A 214 -10.26 -6.07 -12.14
C GLU A 214 -9.24 -5.76 -13.24
N ASN A 215 -8.08 -6.42 -13.21
CA ASN A 215 -6.99 -6.26 -14.17
C ASN A 215 -6.90 -7.48 -15.10
N LYS A 216 -7.97 -7.73 -15.87
CA LYS A 216 -8.03 -8.86 -16.82
C LYS A 216 -7.47 -8.45 -18.17
N LEU A 217 -6.90 -9.42 -18.88
CA LEU A 217 -6.46 -9.34 -20.28
C LEU A 217 -7.60 -9.09 -21.31
N GLY A 218 -8.80 -8.73 -20.85
CA GLY A 218 -10.05 -8.79 -21.62
C GLY A 218 -10.08 -7.95 -22.89
N ASP A 219 -9.21 -6.93 -22.99
CA ASP A 219 -9.14 -6.02 -24.13
C ASP A 219 -8.07 -6.42 -25.17
N ALA A 220 -7.26 -7.46 -24.89
CA ALA A 220 -6.21 -7.96 -25.76
C ALA A 220 -6.30 -9.49 -25.88
N PRO A 221 -7.21 -10.04 -26.72
CA PRO A 221 -7.46 -11.49 -26.81
C PRO A 221 -6.25 -12.31 -27.29
N GLU A 222 -5.25 -11.66 -27.88
CA GLU A 222 -3.94 -12.21 -28.26
C GLU A 222 -3.08 -12.57 -27.04
N MET A 223 -3.34 -11.93 -25.88
CA MET A 223 -2.53 -12.09 -24.67
C MET A 223 -3.22 -13.01 -23.67
N ASP A 224 -2.58 -14.14 -23.38
CA ASP A 224 -2.97 -15.08 -22.33
C ASP A 224 -1.94 -15.09 -21.17
N ASP A 225 -2.19 -15.89 -20.13
CA ASP A 225 -1.26 -15.99 -19.00
C ASP A 225 0.14 -16.46 -19.45
N THR A 226 0.24 -17.27 -20.51
CA THR A 226 1.51 -17.76 -21.06
C THR A 226 2.32 -16.63 -21.69
N PHE A 227 1.67 -15.73 -22.42
CA PHE A 227 2.30 -14.53 -22.98
C PHE A 227 2.91 -13.64 -21.89
N ILE A 228 2.20 -13.42 -20.79
CA ILE A 228 2.68 -12.59 -19.67
C ILE A 228 3.94 -13.19 -19.04
N MET A 229 3.97 -14.52 -18.82
CA MET A 229 5.08 -15.22 -18.17
C MET A 229 6.35 -15.33 -19.03
N GLN A 230 6.37 -14.76 -20.25
CA GLN A 230 7.58 -14.76 -21.08
C GLN A 230 8.72 -13.97 -20.43
N TRP A 231 8.43 -12.79 -19.87
CA TRP A 231 9.44 -11.94 -19.21
C TRP A 231 9.03 -11.48 -17.81
N ASN A 232 7.76 -11.58 -17.43
CA ASN A 232 7.37 -11.33 -16.05
C ASN A 232 7.72 -12.55 -15.21
N THR A 233 8.64 -12.40 -14.27
CA THR A 233 9.13 -13.49 -13.41
C THR A 233 8.34 -13.66 -12.12
N MET A 234 7.49 -12.69 -11.79
CA MET A 234 6.62 -12.70 -10.63
C MET A 234 5.31 -11.93 -10.86
N ASP A 235 4.37 -12.11 -9.95
CA ASP A 235 3.17 -11.29 -9.85
C ASP A 235 2.62 -11.23 -8.43
N MET A 236 1.65 -10.36 -8.24
CA MET A 236 0.78 -10.30 -7.07
C MET A 236 -0.65 -10.62 -7.53
N ALA A 237 -1.31 -11.54 -6.84
CA ALA A 237 -2.66 -11.96 -7.18
C ALA A 237 -3.61 -11.92 -5.98
N LYS A 238 -4.84 -11.44 -6.23
CA LYS A 238 -5.95 -11.60 -5.29
C LYS A 238 -6.73 -12.86 -5.67
N TYR A 239 -6.45 -13.95 -4.96
CA TYR A 239 -7.12 -15.22 -5.13
C TYR A 239 -8.50 -15.27 -4.46
N ASP A 240 -9.35 -16.16 -4.95
CA ASP A 240 -10.60 -16.46 -4.27
C ASP A 240 -10.34 -17.53 -3.21
N THR A 241 -10.09 -17.08 -1.99
CA THR A 241 -9.65 -17.95 -0.90
C THR A 241 -10.80 -18.36 0.03
N ASN A 242 -12.04 -17.95 -0.27
CA ASN A 242 -13.21 -18.26 0.56
C ASN A 242 -13.88 -19.59 0.20
N THR A 243 -13.38 -20.30 -0.82
CA THR A 243 -13.89 -21.63 -1.19
C THR A 243 -13.52 -22.67 -0.14
N ARG A 244 -14.38 -23.69 0.06
CA ARG A 244 -14.06 -24.83 0.94
C ARG A 244 -12.85 -25.59 0.39
N ILE A 245 -12.91 -25.94 -0.89
CA ILE A 245 -11.83 -26.63 -1.60
C ILE A 245 -10.86 -25.55 -2.11
N PRO A 246 -9.59 -25.58 -1.69
CA PRO A 246 -8.56 -24.67 -2.18
C PRO A 246 -8.46 -24.71 -3.70
N THR A 247 -8.36 -23.54 -4.33
CA THR A 247 -8.07 -23.42 -5.76
C THR A 247 -6.59 -23.65 -6.02
N VAL A 248 -6.27 -23.98 -7.28
CA VAL A 248 -4.89 -24.14 -7.77
C VAL A 248 -4.48 -22.89 -8.55
N ALA A 249 -3.33 -22.33 -8.20
CA ALA A 249 -2.78 -21.14 -8.87
C ALA A 249 -2.23 -21.48 -10.27
N LEU A 250 -2.85 -20.94 -11.32
CA LEU A 250 -2.56 -21.34 -12.71
C LEU A 250 -1.15 -20.99 -13.17
N ARG A 251 -0.70 -19.74 -12.93
CA ARG A 251 0.62 -19.28 -13.40
C ARG A 251 1.76 -20.08 -12.77
N LYS A 252 1.70 -20.27 -11.45
CA LYS A 252 2.62 -21.16 -10.72
C LYS A 252 2.56 -22.61 -11.21
N PHE A 253 1.38 -23.10 -11.56
CA PHE A 253 1.23 -24.48 -12.04
C PHE A 253 1.80 -24.66 -13.45
N ILE A 254 1.62 -23.69 -14.35
CA ILE A 254 2.16 -23.72 -15.71
C ILE A 254 3.68 -23.53 -15.69
N GLU A 255 4.17 -22.55 -14.95
CA GLU A 255 5.58 -22.27 -14.76
C GLU A 255 5.94 -22.30 -13.26
N PRO A 256 6.40 -23.44 -12.73
CA PRO A 256 6.75 -23.58 -11.31
C PRO A 256 7.84 -22.61 -10.82
N GLN A 257 8.69 -22.09 -11.71
CA GLN A 257 9.70 -21.10 -11.35
C GLN A 257 9.09 -19.70 -11.17
N HIS A 258 7.88 -19.46 -11.67
CA HIS A 258 7.19 -18.18 -11.54
C HIS A 258 6.72 -17.94 -10.11
N MET A 259 7.17 -16.85 -9.49
CA MET A 259 6.77 -16.50 -8.13
C MET A 259 5.49 -15.68 -8.13
N THR A 260 4.37 -16.31 -7.83
CA THR A 260 3.14 -15.57 -7.50
C THR A 260 3.06 -15.31 -6.01
N ARG A 261 2.66 -14.08 -5.64
CA ARG A 261 2.34 -13.71 -4.26
C ARG A 261 0.84 -13.50 -4.08
N SER A 262 0.28 -14.11 -3.03
CA SER A 262 -1.09 -13.83 -2.63
C SER A 262 -1.17 -12.49 -1.92
N CYS A 263 -2.16 -11.67 -2.27
CA CYS A 263 -2.44 -10.41 -1.61
C CYS A 263 -3.94 -10.16 -1.51
N ASP A 264 -4.43 -9.93 -0.29
CA ASP A 264 -5.72 -9.31 -0.04
C ASP A 264 -5.55 -8.20 0.99
N LYS A 265 -5.12 -7.02 0.51
CA LYS A 265 -4.74 -5.88 1.35
C LYS A 265 -5.80 -5.51 2.38
N TRP A 266 -7.10 -5.62 2.05
CA TRP A 266 -8.18 -5.21 2.96
C TRP A 266 -8.64 -6.30 3.94
N SER A 267 -8.19 -7.55 3.80
CA SER A 267 -8.61 -8.61 4.73
C SER A 267 -7.92 -8.45 6.08
N ARG A 268 -8.70 -8.46 7.18
CA ARG A 268 -8.15 -8.47 8.57
C ARG A 268 -7.74 -9.86 9.05
N ASN A 269 -8.41 -10.90 8.54
CA ASN A 269 -8.04 -12.29 8.81
C ASN A 269 -7.41 -12.87 7.55
N LYS A 270 -6.12 -13.14 7.61
CA LYS A 270 -5.32 -13.61 6.48
C LYS A 270 -5.13 -15.13 6.46
N THR A 271 -5.80 -15.86 7.37
CA THR A 271 -5.68 -17.32 7.46
C THR A 271 -5.99 -18.03 6.14
N ALA A 272 -7.10 -17.67 5.48
CA ALA A 272 -7.47 -18.29 4.20
C ALA A 272 -6.45 -17.99 3.09
N MET A 273 -5.88 -16.79 3.10
CA MET A 273 -4.83 -16.37 2.17
C MET A 273 -3.54 -17.15 2.41
N ILE A 274 -3.09 -17.25 3.66
CA ILE A 274 -1.88 -18.00 4.04
C ILE A 274 -2.04 -19.49 3.71
N GLN A 275 -3.20 -20.08 3.99
CA GLN A 275 -3.51 -21.46 3.60
C GLN A 275 -3.46 -21.67 2.10
N HIS A 276 -4.06 -20.77 1.31
CA HIS A 276 -4.00 -20.84 -0.15
C HIS A 276 -2.56 -20.73 -0.66
N SER A 277 -1.76 -19.81 -0.10
CA SER A 277 -0.36 -19.66 -0.49
C SER A 277 0.46 -20.91 -0.15
N PHE A 278 0.30 -21.44 1.07
CA PHE A 278 1.04 -22.62 1.51
C PHE A 278 0.67 -23.88 0.71
N PHE A 279 -0.62 -24.09 0.43
CA PHE A 279 -1.11 -25.20 -0.40
C PHE A 279 -0.56 -25.18 -1.84
N ASN A 280 -0.31 -24.00 -2.39
CA ASN A 280 0.16 -23.80 -3.76
C ASN A 280 1.68 -23.54 -3.86
N GLY A 281 2.43 -23.50 -2.75
CA GLY A 281 3.85 -23.14 -2.75
C GLY A 281 4.13 -21.68 -3.19
N LEU A 282 3.23 -20.76 -2.86
CA LEU A 282 3.29 -19.34 -3.24
C LEU A 282 3.92 -18.47 -2.16
N GLY A 283 4.38 -17.29 -2.57
CA GLY A 283 4.68 -16.21 -1.65
C GLY A 283 3.45 -15.42 -1.20
N ILE A 284 3.69 -14.45 -0.34
CA ILE A 284 2.70 -13.52 0.21
C ILE A 284 3.24 -12.10 0.10
N GLU A 285 2.38 -11.20 -0.38
CA GLU A 285 2.63 -9.77 -0.32
C GLU A 285 1.86 -9.18 0.85
N MET A 286 2.59 -8.54 1.78
CA MET A 286 2.04 -8.03 3.01
C MET A 286 1.89 -6.52 2.96
N TRP A 287 0.65 -6.05 2.80
CA TRP A 287 0.34 -4.63 2.73
C TRP A 287 -0.41 -4.20 4.00
N GLU A 288 0.32 -3.68 4.99
CA GLU A 288 -0.25 -3.24 6.27
C GLU A 288 -0.56 -1.75 6.29
N ASN A 289 0.31 -0.89 5.74
CA ASN A 289 0.03 0.53 5.58
C ASN A 289 -0.64 0.81 4.23
N ILE A 290 -1.98 0.81 4.21
CA ILE A 290 -2.77 0.95 2.99
C ILE A 290 -3.17 2.42 2.84
N PHE A 291 -2.37 3.16 2.09
CA PHE A 291 -2.60 4.59 1.82
C PHE A 291 -2.79 5.41 3.11
N GLY A 292 -1.95 5.16 4.12
CA GLY A 292 -2.03 5.83 5.42
C GLY A 292 -3.12 5.27 6.35
N THR A 293 -3.57 4.04 6.12
CA THR A 293 -4.47 3.28 7.00
C THR A 293 -3.78 2.00 7.45
N TRP A 294 -3.63 1.79 8.76
CA TRP A 294 -2.98 0.59 9.29
C TRP A 294 -3.92 -0.62 9.34
N ASN A 295 -3.53 -1.71 8.69
CA ASN A 295 -4.20 -3.01 8.67
C ASN A 295 -3.22 -4.14 9.01
N GLN A 296 -2.81 -4.17 10.27
CA GLN A 296 -1.82 -5.12 10.77
C GLN A 296 -2.26 -6.58 10.62
N LEU A 297 -1.28 -7.45 10.37
CA LEU A 297 -1.40 -8.88 10.63
C LEU A 297 -1.83 -9.16 12.08
N THR A 298 -2.73 -10.12 12.23
CA THR A 298 -3.08 -10.66 13.55
C THR A 298 -1.89 -11.45 14.11
N PRO A 299 -1.71 -11.52 15.44
CA PRO A 299 -0.65 -12.33 16.03
C PRO A 299 -0.66 -13.79 15.56
N ARG A 300 -1.85 -14.38 15.38
CA ARG A 300 -2.00 -15.74 14.85
C ARG A 300 -1.54 -15.87 13.40
N ASP A 301 -1.99 -14.98 12.53
CA ASP A 301 -1.60 -15.01 11.11
C ASP A 301 -0.10 -14.75 10.96
N ALA A 302 0.47 -13.88 11.80
CA ALA A 302 1.89 -13.62 11.82
C ALA A 302 2.71 -14.86 12.23
N GLU A 303 2.26 -15.61 13.25
CA GLU A 303 2.92 -16.87 13.62
C GLU A 303 2.74 -17.96 12.55
N ALA A 304 1.56 -18.05 11.94
CA ALA A 304 1.33 -18.95 10.81
C ALA A 304 2.29 -18.62 9.64
N LEU A 305 2.47 -17.33 9.33
CA LEU A 305 3.38 -16.87 8.29
C LEU A 305 4.84 -17.22 8.60
N ARG A 306 5.30 -17.03 9.85
CA ARG A 306 6.66 -17.43 10.25
C ARG A 306 6.90 -18.92 10.01
N ARG A 307 5.96 -19.77 10.40
CA ARG A 307 6.10 -21.24 10.26
C ARG A 307 6.05 -21.67 8.80
N THR A 308 5.03 -21.24 8.04
CA THR A 308 4.87 -21.63 6.63
C THR A 308 6.04 -21.14 5.78
N THR A 309 6.49 -19.90 5.98
CA THR A 309 7.60 -19.35 5.17
C THR A 309 8.96 -19.95 5.52
N SER A 310 9.16 -20.42 6.77
CA SER A 310 10.35 -21.20 7.12
C SER A 310 10.41 -22.51 6.35
N ILE A 311 9.26 -23.19 6.19
CA ILE A 311 9.12 -24.41 5.38
C ILE A 311 9.36 -24.09 3.90
N LEU A 312 8.67 -23.06 3.37
CA LEU A 312 8.82 -22.64 1.98
C LEU A 312 10.27 -22.30 1.63
N ARG A 313 11.02 -21.63 2.50
CA ARG A 313 12.44 -21.32 2.24
C ARG A 313 13.34 -22.56 2.26
N CYS A 314 13.09 -23.52 3.14
CA CYS A 314 13.91 -24.72 3.24
C CYS A 314 13.75 -25.62 2.00
N PHE A 315 12.52 -25.77 1.50
CA PHE A 315 12.22 -26.68 0.37
C PHE A 315 12.02 -25.94 -0.96
N GLY A 316 12.01 -24.61 -0.97
CA GLY A 316 11.68 -23.76 -2.11
C GLY A 316 12.42 -24.05 -3.40
N PRO A 317 13.77 -23.98 -3.38
CA PRO A 317 14.58 -24.12 -4.60
C PRO A 317 14.35 -25.44 -5.36
N ASP A 318 14.05 -26.53 -4.63
CA ASP A 318 14.01 -27.88 -5.17
C ASP A 318 12.58 -28.45 -5.29
N PHE A 319 11.70 -28.20 -4.32
CA PHE A 319 10.37 -28.83 -4.25
C PHE A 319 9.26 -27.91 -4.75
N PHE A 320 9.18 -26.66 -4.26
CA PHE A 320 8.09 -25.73 -4.63
C PHE A 320 8.25 -25.11 -6.03
N ALA A 321 9.33 -25.45 -6.74
CA ALA A 321 9.52 -25.18 -8.16
C ALA A 321 9.44 -26.47 -9.01
N SER A 322 8.91 -27.57 -8.44
CA SER A 322 8.86 -28.86 -9.12
C SER A 322 7.86 -28.88 -10.27
N ALA A 323 8.29 -29.47 -11.39
CA ALA A 323 7.40 -29.73 -12.51
C ALA A 323 6.38 -30.85 -12.20
N GLU A 324 6.68 -31.69 -11.20
CA GLU A 324 5.84 -32.82 -10.81
C GLU A 324 4.86 -32.49 -9.67
N TRP A 325 4.60 -31.20 -9.42
CA TRP A 325 3.61 -30.76 -8.44
C TRP A 325 2.23 -31.38 -8.70
N GLU A 326 1.69 -32.05 -7.69
CA GLU A 326 0.37 -32.69 -7.66
C GLU A 326 -0.50 -32.02 -6.59
N PRO A 327 -1.34 -31.03 -6.94
CA PRO A 327 -2.32 -30.48 -6.02
C PRO A 327 -3.41 -31.51 -5.70
N HIS A 328 -4.06 -31.36 -4.55
CA HIS A 328 -5.23 -32.15 -4.16
C HIS A 328 -4.93 -33.66 -3.97
N CYS A 329 -3.71 -34.01 -3.57
CA CYS A 329 -3.35 -35.41 -3.28
C CYS A 329 -4.32 -35.99 -2.21
N PRO A 330 -4.91 -37.18 -2.45
CA PRO A 330 -5.95 -37.72 -1.58
C PRO A 330 -5.52 -37.86 -0.12
N CYS A 331 -6.39 -37.39 0.78
CA CYS A 331 -6.24 -37.52 2.23
C CYS A 331 -7.43 -38.31 2.80
N VAL A 332 -7.25 -38.90 3.98
CA VAL A 332 -8.29 -39.69 4.66
C VAL A 332 -9.53 -38.83 4.98
N ARG A 333 -9.35 -37.56 5.40
CA ARG A 333 -10.43 -36.65 5.81
C ARG A 333 -10.66 -35.48 4.83
N TRP A 334 -11.02 -35.81 3.60
CA TRP A 334 -11.22 -34.86 2.50
C TRP A 334 -12.34 -33.81 2.72
N GLU A 335 -13.20 -34.02 3.72
CA GLU A 335 -14.25 -33.05 4.05
C GLU A 335 -13.66 -31.72 4.52
N THR A 336 -12.48 -31.75 5.14
CA THR A 336 -11.85 -30.58 5.78
C THR A 336 -10.36 -30.43 5.50
N VAL A 337 -9.64 -31.52 5.24
CA VAL A 337 -8.18 -31.50 5.01
C VAL A 337 -7.88 -31.66 3.52
N PHE A 338 -7.01 -30.80 3.01
CA PHE A 338 -6.53 -30.82 1.64
C PHE A 338 -5.00 -30.85 1.62
N SER A 339 -4.41 -31.55 0.66
CA SER A 339 -2.96 -31.64 0.53
C SER A 339 -2.46 -31.39 -0.88
N SER A 340 -1.20 -30.96 -0.97
CA SER A 340 -0.44 -30.84 -2.21
C SER A 340 0.89 -31.55 -2.06
N LYS A 341 1.27 -32.32 -3.08
CA LYS A 341 2.51 -33.10 -3.13
C LYS A 341 3.50 -32.41 -4.08
N PHE A 342 4.72 -32.23 -3.61
CA PHE A 342 5.83 -31.59 -4.30
C PHE A 342 7.01 -32.56 -4.30
N PRO A 343 7.26 -33.32 -5.39
CA PRO A 343 8.46 -34.12 -5.54
C PRO A 343 9.70 -33.24 -5.72
N SER A 344 10.86 -33.68 -5.23
CA SER A 344 12.13 -32.99 -5.51
C SER A 344 12.44 -32.99 -7.01
N ARG A 345 13.12 -31.93 -7.48
CA ARG A 345 13.61 -31.84 -8.87
C ARG A 345 14.94 -32.55 -9.05
N THR A 346 15.67 -32.76 -7.96
CA THR A 346 17.06 -33.20 -7.97
C THR A 346 17.28 -34.57 -7.33
N THR A 347 16.35 -35.03 -6.48
CA THR A 347 16.48 -36.27 -5.69
C THR A 347 15.20 -37.11 -5.79
N GLU A 348 15.28 -38.27 -6.43
CA GLU A 348 14.09 -39.05 -6.85
C GLU A 348 13.18 -39.54 -5.70
N ASP A 349 13.75 -39.84 -4.53
CA ASP A 349 13.03 -40.40 -3.38
C ASP A 349 12.61 -39.36 -2.34
N GLN A 350 12.81 -38.07 -2.63
CA GLN A 350 12.42 -36.98 -1.75
C GLN A 350 11.12 -36.32 -2.16
N ILE A 351 10.21 -36.18 -1.19
CA ILE A 351 8.88 -35.64 -1.43
C ILE A 351 8.45 -34.77 -0.24
N VAL A 352 7.86 -33.62 -0.54
CA VAL A 352 7.20 -32.75 0.45
C VAL A 352 5.70 -32.77 0.20
N TRP A 353 4.91 -32.94 1.26
CA TRP A 353 3.47 -32.71 1.24
C TRP A 353 3.12 -31.55 2.15
N THR A 354 2.33 -30.61 1.65
CA THR A 354 1.70 -29.56 2.47
C THR A 354 0.25 -29.93 2.74
N PHE A 355 -0.24 -29.67 3.94
CA PHE A 355 -1.62 -29.89 4.34
C PHE A 355 -2.24 -28.61 4.88
N ILE A 356 -3.54 -28.42 4.65
CA ILE A 356 -4.33 -27.36 5.28
C ILE A 356 -5.66 -27.92 5.76
N ASN A 357 -6.04 -27.57 6.99
CA ASN A 357 -7.34 -27.89 7.56
C ASN A 357 -8.26 -26.67 7.40
N ARG A 358 -9.32 -26.80 6.61
CA ARG A 358 -10.33 -25.74 6.38
C ARG A 358 -11.48 -25.80 7.39
N GLY A 359 -11.49 -26.81 8.25
CA GLY A 359 -12.51 -27.03 9.26
C GLY A 359 -12.20 -26.36 10.60
N PRO A 360 -13.24 -26.16 11.44
CA PRO A 360 -13.12 -25.59 12.79
C PRO A 360 -12.69 -26.62 13.86
N ALA A 361 -12.50 -27.88 13.49
CA ALA A 361 -12.20 -28.97 14.42
C ALA A 361 -10.76 -29.46 14.24
N ASN A 362 -10.16 -29.94 15.34
CA ASN A 362 -8.89 -30.65 15.28
C ASN A 362 -9.07 -31.96 14.52
N VAL A 363 -8.15 -32.25 13.62
CA VAL A 363 -8.13 -33.51 12.87
C VAL A 363 -6.98 -34.36 13.41
N THR A 364 -7.27 -35.58 13.86
CA THR A 364 -6.30 -36.48 14.50
C THR A 364 -6.28 -37.86 13.84
N GLY A 365 -5.16 -38.57 14.03
CA GLY A 365 -4.97 -39.94 13.56
C GLY A 365 -4.53 -40.01 12.10
N HIS A 366 -5.06 -40.99 11.36
CA HIS A 366 -4.63 -41.30 9.98
C HIS A 366 -4.95 -40.15 9.02
N GLN A 367 -3.94 -39.61 8.33
CA GLN A 367 -4.12 -38.49 7.40
C GLN A 367 -3.89 -38.86 5.94
N ILE A 368 -2.85 -39.66 5.66
CA ILE A 368 -2.44 -39.98 4.29
C ILE A 368 -1.84 -41.39 4.21
N VAL A 369 -2.01 -42.04 3.06
CA VAL A 369 -1.33 -43.28 2.69
C VAL A 369 -0.30 -42.95 1.62
N VAL A 370 0.94 -43.40 1.82
CA VAL A 370 2.08 -43.09 0.96
C VAL A 370 2.80 -44.36 0.53
N ASN A 371 3.57 -44.27 -0.55
CA ASN A 371 4.48 -45.35 -0.94
C ASN A 371 5.57 -45.54 0.12
N TYR A 372 5.91 -46.79 0.39
CA TYR A 372 6.88 -47.19 1.40
C TYR A 372 7.86 -48.21 0.85
N HIS A 373 9.13 -48.00 1.14
CA HIS A 373 10.19 -48.99 1.00
C HIS A 373 11.12 -48.93 2.22
N ILE A 374 11.87 -50.00 2.45
CA ILE A 374 12.86 -50.04 3.54
C ILE A 374 13.87 -48.91 3.33
N GLY A 375 14.20 -48.19 4.42
CA GLY A 375 15.14 -47.07 4.41
C GLY A 375 14.52 -45.69 4.23
N ILE A 376 13.22 -45.59 3.90
CA ILE A 376 12.53 -44.29 3.84
C ILE A 376 12.16 -43.80 5.25
N GLN A 377 12.34 -42.50 5.48
CA GLN A 377 12.03 -41.78 6.71
C GLN A 377 10.98 -40.71 6.43
N PHE A 378 10.13 -40.44 7.42
CA PHE A 378 9.10 -39.40 7.35
C PHE A 378 9.22 -38.43 8.51
N TYR A 379 9.09 -37.14 8.20
CA TYR A 379 9.16 -36.06 9.19
C TYR A 379 7.87 -35.24 9.16
N ASP A 380 7.24 -35.09 10.33
CA ASP A 380 6.31 -33.98 10.58
C ASP A 380 7.12 -32.71 10.72
N VAL A 381 7.28 -32.00 9.62
CA VAL A 381 8.02 -30.75 9.61
C VAL A 381 7.29 -29.69 10.43
N TRP A 382 5.95 -29.66 10.40
CA TRP A 382 5.16 -28.66 11.13
C TRP A 382 5.32 -28.77 12.65
N HIS A 383 5.39 -29.99 13.17
CA HIS A 383 5.66 -30.26 14.59
C HIS A 383 7.15 -30.45 14.92
N GLY A 384 8.01 -30.54 13.91
CA GLY A 384 9.44 -30.74 14.05
C GLY A 384 9.81 -32.10 14.66
N THR A 385 9.13 -33.17 14.22
CA THR A 385 9.31 -34.53 14.76
C THR A 385 9.33 -35.58 13.66
N GLU A 386 10.11 -36.65 13.83
CA GLU A 386 10.03 -37.82 12.96
C GLU A 386 8.74 -38.60 13.23
N ILE A 387 8.08 -39.09 12.16
CA ILE A 387 6.88 -39.94 12.26
C ILE A 387 7.25 -41.35 11.85
N GLN A 388 6.85 -42.32 12.68
CA GLN A 388 6.95 -43.73 12.32
C GLN A 388 5.71 -44.17 11.53
N PRO A 389 5.88 -44.69 10.30
CA PRO A 389 4.76 -45.19 9.50
C PRO A 389 4.08 -46.39 10.16
N THR A 390 2.76 -46.50 10.00
CA THR A 390 1.95 -47.64 10.46
C THR A 390 1.27 -48.35 9.30
N ASP A 391 0.63 -49.50 9.57
CA ASP A 391 -0.16 -50.26 8.60
C ASP A 391 0.58 -50.54 7.28
N ILE A 392 1.84 -50.98 7.39
CA ILE A 392 2.70 -51.23 6.23
C ILE A 392 2.24 -52.51 5.53
N CYS A 393 1.65 -52.37 4.35
CA CYS A 393 1.20 -53.49 3.51
C CYS A 393 1.36 -53.15 2.03
N ASP A 394 1.77 -54.13 1.22
CA ASP A 394 1.87 -54.02 -0.25
C ASP A 394 2.63 -52.79 -0.77
N GLY A 395 3.70 -52.38 -0.07
CA GLY A 395 4.51 -51.21 -0.44
C GLY A 395 3.86 -49.86 -0.12
N LEU A 396 2.83 -49.84 0.70
CA LEU A 396 2.18 -48.64 1.21
C LEU A 396 2.34 -48.54 2.73
N ALA A 397 2.30 -47.31 3.24
CA ALA A 397 2.30 -47.01 4.66
C ALA A 397 1.30 -45.90 4.99
N THR A 398 0.71 -45.97 6.18
CA THR A 398 -0.15 -44.92 6.72
C THR A 398 0.66 -43.97 7.59
N LEU A 399 0.46 -42.67 7.37
CA LEU A 399 1.02 -41.61 8.23
C LEU A 399 -0.09 -40.99 9.07
N SER A 400 0.19 -40.87 10.38
CA SER A 400 -0.72 -40.31 11.37
C SER A 400 -0.10 -39.10 12.04
N PHE A 401 -0.82 -37.99 12.02
CA PHE A 401 -0.44 -36.73 12.66
C PHE A 401 -1.67 -35.85 12.84
N ASP A 402 -1.54 -34.85 13.71
CA ASP A 402 -2.64 -33.95 14.04
C ASP A 402 -2.58 -32.67 13.20
N ILE A 403 -3.73 -32.12 12.84
CA ILE A 403 -3.84 -30.82 12.17
C ILE A 403 -4.91 -29.98 12.90
N GLU A 404 -4.46 -28.90 13.52
CA GLU A 404 -5.31 -28.00 14.30
C GLU A 404 -6.40 -27.31 13.45
N PRO A 405 -7.47 -26.77 14.09
CA PRO A 405 -8.48 -25.97 13.41
C PRO A 405 -7.88 -24.81 12.60
N TYR A 406 -8.31 -24.68 11.34
CA TYR A 406 -7.76 -23.68 10.42
C TYR A 406 -6.22 -23.72 10.33
N GLY A 407 -5.65 -24.90 10.56
CA GLY A 407 -4.23 -25.15 10.71
C GLY A 407 -3.55 -25.59 9.42
N TYR A 408 -2.31 -26.02 9.60
CA TYR A 408 -1.37 -26.37 8.55
C TYR A 408 -0.64 -27.65 8.96
N GLY A 409 -0.13 -28.40 7.98
CA GLY A 409 0.74 -29.55 8.20
C GLY A 409 1.77 -29.65 7.10
N CYS A 410 2.89 -30.31 7.37
CA CYS A 410 3.93 -30.53 6.36
C CYS A 410 4.65 -31.83 6.63
N ILE A 411 4.64 -32.74 5.65
CA ILE A 411 5.39 -34.01 5.72
C ILE A 411 6.54 -33.95 4.74
N PHE A 412 7.73 -34.37 5.17
CA PHE A 412 8.88 -34.59 4.31
C PHE A 412 9.30 -36.05 4.35
N ALA A 413 9.41 -36.68 3.18
CA ALA A 413 9.96 -38.01 3.01
C ALA A 413 11.34 -37.95 2.35
N THR A 414 12.25 -38.80 2.81
CA THR A 414 13.62 -38.97 2.28
C THR A 414 14.13 -40.36 2.66
N SER A 415 15.04 -40.94 1.89
CA SER A 415 15.80 -42.10 2.37
C SER A 415 16.92 -41.70 3.31
N ASP A 416 17.43 -42.69 4.05
CA ASP A 416 18.59 -42.60 4.92
C ASP A 416 19.92 -42.30 4.20
N VAL A 417 19.97 -42.50 2.88
CA VAL A 417 21.13 -42.22 2.04
C VAL A 417 21.02 -40.89 1.27
N SER A 418 19.83 -40.32 1.17
CA SER A 418 19.59 -39.08 0.44
C SER A 418 20.01 -37.85 1.25
N PRO A 419 20.66 -36.85 0.62
CA PRO A 419 21.12 -35.66 1.31
C PRO A 419 19.92 -34.81 1.77
N LEU A 420 19.92 -34.39 3.03
CA LEU A 420 18.89 -33.48 3.54
C LEU A 420 19.08 -32.06 2.97
N PRO A 421 18.00 -31.26 2.83
CA PRO A 421 18.13 -29.85 2.51
C PRO A 421 19.01 -29.12 3.51
N GLY A 422 19.89 -28.23 3.06
CA GLY A 422 20.96 -27.66 3.90
C GLY A 422 20.50 -26.90 5.16
N SER A 423 19.24 -26.44 5.23
CA SER A 423 18.66 -25.78 6.39
C SER A 423 17.68 -26.64 7.21
N PHE A 424 17.52 -27.92 6.83
CA PHE A 424 16.50 -28.80 7.38
C PHE A 424 16.64 -29.03 8.88
N GLU A 425 17.85 -29.30 9.39
CA GLU A 425 18.04 -29.51 10.83
C GLU A 425 17.67 -28.27 11.67
N SER A 426 17.99 -27.08 11.16
CA SER A 426 17.62 -25.81 11.82
C SER A 426 16.11 -25.58 11.74
N LEU A 427 15.49 -25.92 10.61
CA LEU A 427 14.04 -25.84 10.42
C LEU A 427 13.31 -26.71 11.44
N ILE A 428 13.66 -27.99 11.54
CA ILE A 428 13.01 -28.95 12.45
C ILE A 428 13.11 -28.48 13.90
N LYS A 429 14.29 -28.02 14.36
CA LYS A 429 14.46 -27.44 15.71
C LYS A 429 13.58 -26.21 15.93
N THR A 430 13.51 -25.33 14.93
CA THR A 430 12.71 -24.10 15.00
C THR A 430 11.22 -24.41 15.08
N LEU A 431 10.72 -25.31 14.23
CA LEU A 431 9.32 -25.67 14.20
C LEU A 431 8.92 -26.49 15.42
N HIS A 432 9.78 -27.39 15.92
CA HIS A 432 9.56 -28.08 17.20
C HIS A 432 9.40 -27.12 18.38
N HIS A 433 10.19 -26.04 18.41
CA HIS A 433 10.05 -25.03 19.46
C HIS A 433 8.74 -24.25 19.31
N ARG A 434 8.43 -23.78 18.10
CA ARG A 434 7.25 -22.95 17.82
C ARG A 434 5.94 -23.71 17.99
N SER A 435 5.89 -24.98 17.59
CA SER A 435 4.69 -25.83 17.63
C SER A 435 4.19 -26.11 19.05
N ARG A 436 4.99 -25.84 20.09
CA ARG A 436 4.58 -25.94 21.51
C ARG A 436 3.39 -25.05 21.86
N ILE A 437 3.20 -23.94 21.13
CA ILE A 437 2.02 -23.10 21.23
C ILE A 437 1.17 -23.35 19.99
N SER A 438 -0.05 -23.85 20.19
CA SER A 438 -1.02 -24.04 19.10
C SER A 438 -1.43 -22.67 18.54
N LEU A 439 -1.64 -22.58 17.22
CA LEU A 439 -2.15 -21.35 16.60
C LEU A 439 -3.52 -20.95 17.17
N THR A 440 -4.32 -21.91 17.65
CA THR A 440 -5.63 -21.63 18.28
C THR A 440 -5.52 -20.90 19.63
N GLN A 441 -4.35 -20.96 20.28
CA GLN A 441 -4.07 -20.23 21.52
C GLN A 441 -3.63 -18.79 21.26
N ILE A 442 -3.36 -18.43 20.00
CA ILE A 442 -2.87 -17.11 19.61
C ILE A 442 -4.04 -16.24 19.14
N PRO A 443 -4.17 -14.98 19.60
CA PRO A 443 -5.27 -14.11 19.23
C PRO A 443 -5.35 -13.80 17.72
N ILE A 444 -6.59 -13.69 17.23
CA ILE A 444 -6.93 -13.29 15.85
C ILE A 444 -7.38 -11.82 15.74
N CYS A 445 -7.16 -11.02 16.78
CA CYS A 445 -7.53 -9.61 16.75
C CYS A 445 -6.53 -8.79 15.92
N SER A 446 -7.06 -7.80 15.20
CA SER A 446 -6.27 -6.77 14.50
C SER A 446 -6.51 -5.44 15.21
N ALA A 447 -5.45 -4.65 15.40
CA ALA A 447 -5.51 -3.37 16.08
C ALA A 447 -5.85 -2.25 15.07
N VAL A 448 -6.77 -1.37 15.46
CA VAL A 448 -6.94 -0.06 14.82
C VAL A 448 -6.06 0.92 15.58
N LEU A 449 -5.17 1.61 14.88
CA LEU A 449 -4.29 2.59 15.53
C LEU A 449 -5.06 3.84 15.91
N TRP A 450 -4.71 4.35 17.08
CA TRP A 450 -5.21 5.63 17.57
C TRP A 450 -4.42 6.75 16.91
N GLN A 451 -5.16 7.72 16.37
CA GLN A 451 -4.57 8.92 15.81
C GLN A 451 -4.78 10.09 16.76
N GLU A 452 -3.75 10.92 16.83
CA GLU A 452 -3.72 12.11 17.67
C GLU A 452 -3.37 13.34 16.84
N LEU A 453 -3.84 14.50 17.31
CA LEU A 453 -3.49 15.78 16.74
C LEU A 453 -2.04 16.11 17.14
N ASP A 454 -1.15 16.27 16.15
CA ASP A 454 0.31 16.34 16.35
C ASP A 454 0.74 17.56 17.17
N GLU A 455 0.13 18.73 16.93
CA GLU A 455 0.46 19.98 17.66
C GLU A 455 -0.76 20.91 17.75
N VAL A 456 -1.22 21.20 18.97
CA VAL A 456 -2.19 22.28 19.25
C VAL A 456 -1.40 23.53 19.62
N VAL A 457 -1.41 24.52 18.73
CA VAL A 457 -0.71 25.80 18.96
C VAL A 457 -1.74 26.84 19.36
N VAL A 458 -1.44 27.64 20.39
CA VAL A 458 -2.19 28.87 20.70
C VAL A 458 -1.34 30.06 20.23
N SER A 459 -1.98 31.00 19.55
CA SER A 459 -1.32 32.21 19.05
C SER A 459 -1.19 33.29 20.15
N LYS A 460 -0.40 34.34 19.88
CA LYS A 460 -0.28 35.47 20.82
C LYS A 460 -1.59 36.28 20.82
N HIS A 461 -2.12 36.61 22.00
CA HIS A 461 -3.42 37.29 22.11
C HIS A 461 -3.38 38.74 21.60
N THR A 462 -4.55 39.26 21.25
CA THR A 462 -4.75 40.67 20.89
C THR A 462 -6.19 41.11 21.13
N ASN A 463 -6.35 42.31 21.67
CA ASN A 463 -7.64 42.99 21.80
C ASN A 463 -7.84 44.08 20.74
N GLU A 464 -6.85 44.28 19.85
CA GLU A 464 -6.85 45.30 18.81
C GLU A 464 -7.11 44.70 17.42
N ASN A 465 -7.66 45.52 16.52
CA ASN A 465 -7.83 45.18 15.11
C ASN A 465 -6.50 44.75 14.49
N VAL A 466 -6.42 43.49 14.04
CA VAL A 466 -5.23 42.95 13.41
C VAL A 466 -5.28 43.24 11.92
N CYS A 467 -4.34 44.05 11.43
CA CYS A 467 -4.25 44.40 10.01
C CYS A 467 -4.23 43.14 9.12
N GLY A 468 -5.10 43.11 8.10
CA GLY A 468 -5.22 42.01 7.14
C GLY A 468 -6.04 40.79 7.63
N MET A 469 -6.61 40.84 8.84
CA MET A 469 -7.48 39.78 9.37
C MET A 469 -8.91 40.30 9.57
N VAL A 470 -9.87 39.39 9.46
CA VAL A 470 -11.27 39.63 9.78
C VAL A 470 -11.58 39.06 11.16
N ARG A 471 -12.28 39.84 11.99
CA ARG A 471 -12.82 39.35 13.25
C ARG A 471 -14.02 38.45 12.95
N ILE A 472 -13.95 37.20 13.40
CA ILE A 472 -14.99 36.20 13.24
C ILE A 472 -15.71 36.09 14.58
N GLU A 473 -16.97 36.54 14.63
CA GLU A 473 -17.80 36.30 15.81
C GLU A 473 -17.99 34.80 16.01
N GLY A 474 -17.68 34.32 17.21
CA GLY A 474 -17.90 32.95 17.60
C GLY A 474 -19.38 32.55 17.66
N GLY A 475 -19.65 31.26 17.74
CA GLY A 475 -21.00 30.74 17.93
C GLY A 475 -21.09 29.22 17.84
N ALA A 476 -22.26 28.69 18.17
CA ALA A 476 -22.55 27.27 17.99
C ALA A 476 -22.82 26.94 16.52
N TYR A 477 -22.33 25.79 16.06
CA TYR A 477 -22.66 25.23 14.75
C TYR A 477 -22.41 23.72 14.71
N ASP A 478 -22.92 23.07 13.66
CA ASP A 478 -22.66 21.66 13.43
C ASP A 478 -21.47 21.48 12.48
N PHE A 479 -20.39 20.93 13.00
CA PHE A 479 -19.27 20.48 12.19
C PHE A 479 -19.65 19.16 11.51
N LYS A 480 -19.65 19.18 10.18
CA LYS A 480 -20.00 18.01 9.36
C LYS A 480 -19.02 17.89 8.21
N VAL A 481 -18.31 16.79 8.15
CA VAL A 481 -17.23 16.63 7.17
C VAL A 481 -17.08 15.19 6.71
N LYS A 482 -16.56 15.04 5.49
CA LYS A 482 -16.21 13.75 4.90
C LYS A 482 -14.86 13.84 4.19
N GLY A 483 -13.99 12.88 4.46
CA GLY A 483 -12.76 12.71 3.69
C GLY A 483 -12.99 12.23 2.28
N LEU A 484 -12.25 12.79 1.33
CA LEU A 484 -12.23 12.34 -0.05
C LEU A 484 -11.20 11.22 -0.26
N SER A 485 -11.43 10.39 -1.28
CA SER A 485 -10.52 9.31 -1.65
C SER A 485 -10.25 9.33 -3.15
N ALA A 486 -8.97 9.22 -3.51
CA ALA A 486 -8.52 9.05 -4.90
C ALA A 486 -8.77 7.62 -5.43
N HIS A 487 -9.12 6.65 -4.56
CA HIS A 487 -9.23 5.25 -4.94
C HIS A 487 -10.71 4.84 -5.14
N PRO A 488 -11.18 4.56 -6.38
CA PRO A 488 -12.58 4.25 -6.67
C PRO A 488 -13.08 2.95 -6.00
N ASN A 489 -12.18 2.01 -5.69
CA ASN A 489 -12.50 0.78 -4.93
C ASN A 489 -12.31 0.91 -3.40
N SER A 490 -12.08 2.11 -2.87
CA SER A 490 -12.17 2.36 -1.42
C SER A 490 -13.63 2.52 -0.97
N LYS A 491 -14.52 1.67 -1.51
CA LYS A 491 -15.96 1.67 -1.21
C LYS A 491 -16.31 0.94 0.09
N SER A 492 -15.35 0.29 0.73
CA SER A 492 -15.56 -0.27 2.06
C SER A 492 -15.52 0.86 3.08
N ASP A 493 -16.63 1.07 3.79
CA ASP A 493 -16.69 1.80 5.07
C ASP A 493 -15.89 1.01 6.12
N TYR A 494 -14.58 0.91 5.91
CA TYR A 494 -13.67 0.16 6.76
C TYR A 494 -13.37 1.00 8.00
N PRO A 495 -13.59 0.46 9.22
CA PRO A 495 -13.24 1.16 10.45
C PRO A 495 -11.74 1.48 10.48
N GLY A 496 -11.38 2.73 10.76
CA GLY A 496 -9.98 3.17 10.81
C GLY A 496 -9.45 3.83 9.52
N ILE A 497 -10.28 4.02 8.49
CA ILE A 497 -9.91 4.82 7.32
C ILE A 497 -9.96 6.32 7.66
N ASP A 498 -9.07 7.08 7.01
CA ASP A 498 -9.00 8.55 7.05
C ASP A 498 -8.43 9.10 8.38
N ILE A 499 -9.12 10.03 9.06
CA ILE A 499 -8.65 10.62 10.32
C ILE A 499 -9.58 10.33 11.50
N LYS A 500 -9.08 10.47 12.72
CA LYS A 500 -9.87 10.45 13.96
C LYS A 500 -9.82 11.83 14.60
N TYR A 501 -10.97 12.50 14.73
CA TYR A 501 -11.03 13.74 15.51
C TYR A 501 -10.88 13.47 17.02
N PRO A 502 -10.49 14.48 17.82
CA PRO A 502 -10.30 14.33 19.26
C PRO A 502 -11.52 13.75 20.01
N TRP A 503 -12.74 14.06 19.55
CA TRP A 503 -14.00 13.59 20.14
C TRP A 503 -14.53 12.26 19.58
N GLU A 504 -13.85 11.66 18.60
CA GLU A 504 -14.27 10.39 18.01
C GLU A 504 -13.60 9.20 18.69
N PHE A 505 -14.22 8.02 18.62
CA PHE A 505 -13.67 6.78 19.17
C PHE A 505 -12.64 6.12 18.25
N GLN A 506 -12.82 6.23 16.93
CA GLN A 506 -11.96 5.59 15.92
C GLN A 506 -11.87 6.46 14.66
N PRO A 507 -10.82 6.29 13.84
CA PRO A 507 -10.76 6.98 12.55
C PRO A 507 -11.92 6.57 11.63
N SER A 508 -12.46 7.55 10.91
CA SER A 508 -13.53 7.36 9.95
C SER A 508 -13.38 8.32 8.78
N ARG A 509 -13.83 7.92 7.60
CA ARG A 509 -14.01 8.85 6.46
C ARG A 509 -15.31 9.64 6.57
N HIS A 510 -16.30 9.01 7.16
CA HIS A 510 -17.66 9.53 7.33
C HIS A 510 -17.82 9.89 8.80
N HIS A 511 -17.61 11.16 9.10
CA HIS A 511 -17.62 11.65 10.47
C HIS A 511 -19.04 11.91 10.93
N ALA A 512 -19.30 11.60 12.21
CA ALA A 512 -20.55 11.98 12.82
C ALA A 512 -20.61 13.51 12.94
N THR A 513 -21.79 14.08 12.76
CA THR A 513 -22.00 15.51 13.02
C THR A 513 -21.60 15.83 14.46
N LYS A 514 -20.74 16.83 14.66
CA LYS A 514 -20.37 17.31 16.00
C LYS A 514 -20.94 18.71 16.22
N HIS A 515 -21.83 18.84 17.19
CA HIS A 515 -22.21 20.14 17.73
C HIS A 515 -21.02 20.72 18.48
N MET A 516 -20.61 21.93 18.11
CA MET A 516 -19.47 22.60 18.74
C MET A 516 -19.66 24.11 18.83
N HIS A 517 -18.99 24.70 19.81
CA HIS A 517 -18.94 26.15 19.99
C HIS A 517 -17.57 26.67 19.54
N ILE A 518 -17.58 27.61 18.59
CA ILE A 518 -16.40 28.34 18.15
C ILE A 518 -16.32 29.63 18.97
N ASN A 519 -15.20 29.85 19.65
CA ASN A 519 -14.92 31.12 20.32
C ASN A 519 -14.56 32.20 19.30
N THR A 520 -14.72 33.48 19.66
CA THR A 520 -14.36 34.59 18.77
C THR A 520 -12.86 34.62 18.49
N PHE A 521 -12.49 34.78 17.22
CA PHE A 521 -11.11 34.78 16.77
C PHE A 521 -10.92 35.68 15.54
N TYR A 522 -9.68 35.82 15.07
CA TYR A 522 -9.35 36.51 13.84
C TYR A 522 -8.88 35.50 12.78
N MET A 523 -9.33 35.63 11.54
CA MET A 523 -8.84 34.85 10.40
C MET A 523 -8.27 35.78 9.34
N ASP A 524 -7.14 35.40 8.71
CA ASP A 524 -6.62 36.14 7.57
C ASP A 524 -7.69 36.28 6.48
N ALA A 525 -7.89 37.51 6.00
CA ALA A 525 -8.87 37.81 4.96
C ALA A 525 -8.54 37.07 3.65
N TYR A 526 -7.26 36.81 3.41
CA TYR A 526 -6.69 36.20 2.21
C TYR A 526 -5.69 35.12 2.59
N PRO A 527 -5.41 34.12 1.73
CA PRO A 527 -4.22 33.29 1.87
C PRO A 527 -2.94 34.13 1.96
N VAL A 528 -1.90 33.60 2.62
CA VAL A 528 -0.62 34.29 2.75
C VAL A 528 -0.01 34.48 1.36
N THR A 529 0.39 35.71 1.03
CA THR A 529 0.92 36.04 -0.30
C THR A 529 2.43 35.87 -0.42
N GLU A 530 2.96 35.82 -1.64
CA GLU A 530 4.41 35.81 -1.89
C GLU A 530 5.12 37.01 -1.23
N SER A 531 4.50 38.20 -1.25
CA SER A 531 5.08 39.40 -0.63
C SER A 531 5.12 39.34 0.89
N GLN A 532 4.07 38.82 1.52
CA GLN A 532 4.04 38.60 2.96
C GLN A 532 5.07 37.54 3.38
N PHE A 533 5.17 36.45 2.63
CA PHE A 533 6.16 35.41 2.91
C PHE A 533 7.59 35.90 2.70
N LYS A 534 7.85 36.75 1.70
CA LYS A 534 9.16 37.39 1.51
C LYS A 534 9.54 38.26 2.69
N LYS A 535 8.59 39.05 3.23
CA LYS A 535 8.81 39.84 4.44
C LYS A 535 9.22 38.95 5.63
N PHE A 536 8.55 37.81 5.81
CA PHE A 536 8.93 36.81 6.80
C PHE A 536 10.38 36.36 6.63
N LEU A 537 10.78 35.97 5.41
CA LEU A 537 12.13 35.51 5.14
C LEU A 537 13.18 36.60 5.44
N ASP A 538 12.90 37.84 5.05
CA ASP A 538 13.82 38.97 5.21
C ASP A 538 13.99 39.38 6.67
N GLU A 539 12.91 39.36 7.46
CA GLU A 539 12.95 39.79 8.86
C GLU A 539 13.42 38.68 9.81
N SER A 540 13.10 37.41 9.52
CA SER A 540 13.43 36.28 10.40
C SER A 540 14.75 35.59 10.05
N GLY A 541 15.22 35.72 8.81
CA GLY A 541 16.34 34.93 8.28
C GLY A 541 16.03 33.44 8.15
N TYR A 542 14.75 33.05 8.13
CA TYR A 542 14.32 31.65 8.07
C TYR A 542 14.92 30.91 6.87
N LYS A 543 15.47 29.73 7.14
CA LYS A 543 15.94 28.77 6.14
C LYS A 543 15.48 27.38 6.57
N PRO A 544 14.76 26.64 5.72
CA PRO A 544 14.41 25.26 6.06
C PRO A 544 15.67 24.38 6.09
N ALA A 545 15.63 23.32 6.90
CA ALA A 545 16.73 22.36 7.00
C ALA A 545 16.98 21.63 5.66
N ASP A 546 15.90 21.28 4.95
CA ASP A 546 15.94 20.76 3.59
C ASP A 546 15.40 21.83 2.63
N PRO A 547 16.21 22.36 1.69
CA PRO A 547 15.77 23.37 0.72
C PRO A 547 15.05 22.78 -0.49
N THR A 548 14.96 21.44 -0.62
CA THR A 548 14.37 20.78 -1.79
C THR A 548 12.92 21.21 -1.99
N ASN A 549 12.60 21.69 -3.19
CA ASN A 549 11.30 22.26 -3.56
C ASN A 549 10.84 23.48 -2.73
N PHE A 550 11.62 24.01 -1.79
CA PHE A 550 11.26 25.22 -1.05
C PHE A 550 11.17 26.41 -1.99
N LEU A 551 9.97 26.98 -2.10
CA LEU A 551 9.69 28.10 -3.01
C LEU A 551 10.28 27.86 -4.41
N LYS A 552 10.14 26.63 -4.94
CA LYS A 552 10.79 26.17 -6.19
C LYS A 552 10.62 27.12 -7.39
N HIS A 553 9.53 27.89 -7.38
CA HIS A 553 9.10 28.84 -8.39
C HIS A 553 9.72 30.25 -8.24
N TRP A 554 10.58 30.45 -7.23
CA TRP A 554 11.35 31.67 -7.01
C TRP A 554 12.73 31.54 -7.64
N CYS A 555 13.21 32.62 -8.24
CA CYS A 555 14.52 32.68 -8.87
C CYS A 555 15.45 33.53 -8.00
N GLY A 556 16.52 32.94 -7.48
CA GLY A 556 17.49 33.65 -6.63
C GLY A 556 16.90 34.16 -5.31
N GLY A 557 15.88 33.50 -4.76
CA GLY A 557 15.19 33.95 -3.54
C GLY A 557 14.22 35.12 -3.75
N CYS A 558 13.90 35.44 -5.00
CA CYS A 558 12.96 36.49 -5.38
C CYS A 558 11.83 35.94 -6.26
N TYR A 559 10.73 36.69 -6.29
CA TYR A 559 9.59 36.46 -7.18
C TYR A 559 9.36 37.69 -8.10
N PRO A 560 8.79 37.52 -9.30
CA PRO A 560 8.41 38.65 -10.16
C PRO A 560 7.39 39.56 -9.46
N ALA A 561 7.54 40.88 -9.56
CA ALA A 561 6.64 41.83 -8.88
C ALA A 561 5.14 41.62 -9.21
N SER A 562 4.82 41.12 -10.40
CA SER A 562 3.46 40.75 -10.82
C SER A 562 2.83 39.60 -10.03
N ARG A 563 3.60 38.88 -9.20
CA ARG A 563 3.11 37.80 -8.35
C ARG A 563 3.05 38.16 -6.86
N ALA A 564 3.34 39.41 -6.50
CA ALA A 564 3.34 39.86 -5.09
C ALA A 564 2.05 39.55 -4.33
N ASN A 565 0.90 39.57 -5.03
CA ASN A 565 -0.43 39.33 -4.49
C ASN A 565 -0.95 37.90 -4.70
N LYS A 566 -0.11 36.98 -5.20
CA LYS A 566 -0.46 35.57 -5.37
C LYS A 566 -0.23 34.81 -4.06
N PRO A 567 -1.03 33.77 -3.76
CA PRO A 567 -0.79 32.93 -2.61
C PRO A 567 0.58 32.26 -2.72
N VAL A 568 1.31 32.20 -1.62
CA VAL A 568 2.57 31.45 -1.55
C VAL A 568 2.28 29.95 -1.59
N THR A 569 2.96 29.23 -2.47
CA THR A 569 2.92 27.75 -2.54
C THR A 569 4.32 27.18 -2.46
N HIS A 570 4.51 25.86 -2.64
CA HIS A 570 5.81 25.20 -2.45
C HIS A 570 6.39 25.41 -1.04
N VAL A 571 5.50 25.40 -0.03
CA VAL A 571 5.81 25.48 1.40
C VAL A 571 5.22 24.27 2.11
N SER A 572 5.99 23.64 3.01
CA SER A 572 5.48 22.54 3.83
C SER A 572 4.62 23.06 4.97
N VAL A 573 3.94 22.16 5.69
CA VAL A 573 3.21 22.55 6.91
C VAL A 573 4.15 23.11 7.98
N GLU A 574 5.40 22.65 8.06
CA GLU A 574 6.43 23.19 8.95
C GLU A 574 6.84 24.62 8.54
N ASP A 575 6.99 24.88 7.24
CA ASP A 575 7.27 26.23 6.73
C ASP A 575 6.11 27.19 7.06
N ALA A 576 4.86 26.72 6.91
CA ALA A 576 3.65 27.47 7.23
C ALA A 576 3.52 27.75 8.74
N ARG A 577 3.82 26.77 9.60
CA ARG A 577 3.88 26.94 11.06
C ARG A 577 4.97 27.92 11.47
N ALA A 578 6.14 27.88 10.82
CA ALA A 578 7.23 28.82 11.09
C ALA A 578 6.83 30.27 10.76
N TYR A 579 6.19 30.49 9.60
CA TYR A 579 5.61 31.79 9.25
C TYR A 579 4.57 32.23 10.27
N ALA A 580 3.60 31.36 10.60
CA ALA A 580 2.51 31.70 11.53
C ALA A 580 3.07 32.11 12.89
N LYS A 581 4.04 31.37 13.42
CA LYS A 581 4.73 31.69 14.67
C LYS A 581 5.43 33.05 14.63
N TRP A 582 6.16 33.36 13.54
CA TRP A 582 6.79 34.67 13.36
C TRP A 582 5.75 35.80 13.33
N ALA A 583 4.63 35.59 12.63
CA ALA A 583 3.54 36.55 12.55
C ALA A 583 2.73 36.69 13.86
N GLY A 584 3.03 35.88 14.89
CA GLY A 584 2.27 35.83 16.14
C GLY A 584 0.86 35.23 15.97
N LYS A 585 0.69 34.35 14.98
CA LYS A 585 -0.53 33.66 14.58
C LYS A 585 -0.35 32.14 14.71
N ARG A 586 -1.33 31.36 14.23
CA ARG A 586 -1.26 29.90 14.06
C ARG A 586 -2.00 29.48 12.78
N LEU A 587 -1.91 28.20 12.41
CA LEU A 587 -2.79 27.65 11.37
C LEU A 587 -4.22 27.44 11.92
N PRO A 588 -5.25 27.57 11.08
CA PRO A 588 -6.62 27.24 11.49
C PRO A 588 -6.74 25.75 11.77
N HIS A 589 -7.55 25.41 12.77
CA HIS A 589 -8.15 24.09 12.81
C HIS A 589 -9.16 23.94 11.66
N GLU A 590 -9.38 22.72 11.21
CA GLU A 590 -10.31 22.41 10.13
C GLU A 590 -11.74 22.88 10.43
N TRP A 591 -12.18 22.74 11.69
CA TRP A 591 -13.49 23.19 12.12
C TRP A 591 -13.62 24.71 12.09
N GLU A 592 -12.59 25.47 12.46
CA GLU A 592 -12.58 26.94 12.32
C GLU A 592 -12.66 27.35 10.84
N TRP A 593 -11.93 26.63 9.99
CA TRP A 593 -11.98 26.84 8.55
C TRP A 593 -13.40 26.59 8.01
N GLN A 594 -14.02 25.47 8.41
CA GLN A 594 -15.39 25.14 7.99
C GLN A 594 -16.40 26.16 8.49
N TYR A 595 -16.31 26.58 9.75
CA TYR A 595 -17.21 27.58 10.35
C TYR A 595 -17.29 28.85 9.49
N VAL A 596 -16.12 29.38 9.12
CA VAL A 596 -16.03 30.57 8.27
C VAL A 596 -16.51 30.29 6.85
N ALA A 597 -16.13 29.15 6.28
CA ALA A 597 -16.49 28.79 4.91
C ALA A 597 -17.99 28.55 4.75
N GLN A 598 -18.69 27.99 5.73
CA GLN A 598 -20.12 27.68 5.60
C GLN A 598 -21.04 28.80 6.10
N GLY A 599 -20.49 29.88 6.65
CA GLY A 599 -21.26 30.99 7.21
C GLY A 599 -21.87 30.68 8.58
N GLY A 600 -21.11 30.03 9.46
CA GLY A 600 -21.55 29.68 10.81
C GLY A 600 -22.68 28.63 10.79
N HIS A 601 -23.88 29.01 11.24
CA HIS A 601 -25.04 28.12 11.36
C HIS A 601 -25.88 28.02 10.06
N GLU A 602 -25.44 28.63 8.96
CA GLU A 602 -26.17 28.63 7.69
C GLU A 602 -25.99 27.34 6.85
N TYR A 603 -25.01 26.49 7.18
CA TYR A 603 -24.70 25.22 6.49
C TYR A 603 -24.50 25.32 4.97
N ARG A 604 -23.85 26.38 4.49
CA ARG A 604 -23.63 26.56 3.06
C ARG A 604 -22.66 25.50 2.52
N SER A 605 -23.00 24.90 1.37
CA SER A 605 -22.13 23.95 0.68
C SER A 605 -20.85 24.59 0.12
N TYR A 606 -20.90 25.89 -0.19
CA TYR A 606 -19.79 26.73 -0.66
C TYR A 606 -19.83 28.09 0.07
N PRO A 607 -18.73 28.86 0.13
CA PRO A 607 -18.70 30.17 0.81
C PRO A 607 -19.82 31.14 0.42
N TRP A 608 -20.23 31.09 -0.84
CA TRP A 608 -21.25 31.95 -1.43
C TRP A 608 -22.67 31.38 -1.44
N GLY A 609 -22.89 30.12 -1.04
CA GLY A 609 -24.21 29.49 -1.07
C GLY A 609 -24.19 27.98 -1.29
N ASN A 610 -25.33 27.41 -1.68
CA ASN A 610 -25.48 25.96 -1.84
C ASN A 610 -25.25 25.43 -3.26
N GLU A 611 -25.28 26.32 -4.25
CA GLU A 611 -25.06 25.98 -5.65
C GLU A 611 -23.63 26.31 -6.09
N TRP A 612 -23.04 25.43 -6.88
CA TRP A 612 -21.73 25.66 -7.48
C TRP A 612 -21.80 26.81 -8.48
N ASP A 613 -20.77 27.66 -8.49
CA ASP A 613 -20.67 28.79 -9.40
C ASP A 613 -19.20 28.96 -9.81
N GLU A 614 -18.89 28.56 -11.04
CA GLU A 614 -17.54 28.60 -11.60
C GLU A 614 -16.97 30.03 -11.73
N THR A 615 -17.82 31.05 -11.75
CA THR A 615 -17.38 32.46 -11.84
C THR A 615 -16.78 33.00 -10.54
N LYS A 616 -16.91 32.23 -9.45
CA LYS A 616 -16.46 32.61 -8.11
C LYS A 616 -15.10 32.00 -7.72
N VAL A 617 -14.50 31.23 -8.61
CA VAL A 617 -13.21 30.56 -8.41
C VAL A 617 -12.34 30.71 -9.65
N PRO A 618 -11.00 30.52 -9.55
CA PRO A 618 -10.15 30.42 -10.72
C PRO A 618 -10.55 29.27 -11.64
N GLU A 619 -10.32 29.44 -12.95
CA GLU A 619 -10.47 28.35 -13.91
C GLU A 619 -9.54 27.18 -13.55
N VAL A 620 -10.08 25.96 -13.59
CA VAL A 620 -9.32 24.75 -13.31
C VAL A 620 -8.43 24.41 -14.49
N TYR A 621 -7.12 24.52 -14.29
CA TYR A 621 -6.13 24.10 -15.26
C TYR A 621 -5.97 22.58 -15.25
N THR A 622 -6.10 21.96 -16.42
CA THR A 622 -6.03 20.49 -16.62
C THR A 622 -4.90 20.05 -17.56
N GLY A 623 -3.97 20.97 -17.84
CA GLY A 623 -2.81 20.69 -18.69
C GLY A 623 -1.77 19.79 -18.02
N ARG A 624 -0.80 19.38 -18.84
CA ARG A 624 0.29 18.45 -18.46
C ARG A 624 1.64 19.15 -18.46
N GLU A 625 1.64 20.47 -18.47
CA GLU A 625 2.83 21.31 -18.37
C GLU A 625 3.19 21.57 -16.90
N ARG A 626 4.30 22.29 -16.67
CA ARG A 626 4.64 22.76 -15.33
C ARG A 626 3.68 23.89 -14.95
N LEU A 627 3.21 23.89 -13.70
CA LEU A 627 2.37 24.98 -13.21
C LEU A 627 3.14 26.31 -13.15
N TYR A 628 4.41 26.30 -12.78
CA TYR A 628 5.22 27.52 -12.77
C TYR A 628 6.28 27.49 -13.88
N PRO A 629 6.53 28.63 -14.55
CA PRO A 629 5.94 29.96 -14.32
C PRO A 629 4.61 30.21 -15.08
N ASP A 630 4.15 29.26 -15.89
CA ASP A 630 3.17 29.52 -16.96
C ASP A 630 1.70 29.55 -16.49
N HIS A 631 1.38 28.82 -15.42
CA HIS A 631 0.04 28.67 -14.85
C HIS A 631 0.07 28.87 -13.31
N PRO A 632 0.47 30.05 -12.82
CA PRO A 632 0.46 30.35 -11.39
C PRO A 632 -0.98 30.53 -10.87
N PRO A 633 -1.21 30.46 -9.54
CA PRO A 633 -2.50 30.76 -8.94
C PRO A 633 -2.99 32.19 -9.27
N ALA A 634 -4.29 32.40 -9.12
CA ALA A 634 -4.87 33.74 -9.21
C ALA A 634 -4.43 34.61 -8.02
N ASP A 635 -4.53 35.92 -8.19
CA ASP A 635 -4.33 36.86 -7.08
C ASP A 635 -5.41 36.64 -6.01
N VAL A 636 -5.06 36.80 -4.75
CA VAL A 636 -5.93 36.42 -3.61
C VAL A 636 -7.25 37.19 -3.55
N ASP A 637 -7.35 38.34 -4.23
CA ASP A 637 -8.52 39.20 -4.31
C ASP A 637 -9.23 39.18 -5.68
N ALA A 638 -8.82 38.31 -6.60
CA ALA A 638 -9.35 38.26 -7.97
C ALA A 638 -10.83 37.86 -8.05
N PHE A 639 -11.35 37.14 -7.05
CA PHE A 639 -12.71 36.58 -7.02
C PHE A 639 -13.53 37.11 -5.83
N PRO A 640 -13.91 38.40 -5.81
CA PRO A 640 -14.64 38.98 -4.68
C PRO A 640 -16.05 38.39 -4.50
N ALA A 641 -16.67 37.87 -5.56
CA ALA A 641 -17.96 37.18 -5.47
C ALA A 641 -17.87 35.80 -4.79
N GLY A 642 -16.67 35.22 -4.69
CA GLY A 642 -16.41 33.96 -3.99
C GLY A 642 -16.15 34.12 -2.49
N ARG A 643 -16.21 35.35 -1.97
CA ARG A 643 -16.00 35.67 -0.55
C ARG A 643 -17.10 35.05 0.33
N SER A 644 -16.73 34.55 1.51
CA SER A 644 -17.70 34.12 2.52
C SER A 644 -18.56 35.28 3.02
N CYS A 645 -19.72 34.99 3.62
CA CYS A 645 -20.54 36.03 4.27
C CYS A 645 -19.80 36.73 5.43
N MET A 646 -18.75 36.10 5.97
CA MET A 646 -17.89 36.65 7.01
C MET A 646 -16.70 37.44 6.46
N GLY A 647 -16.67 37.76 5.15
CA GLY A 647 -15.66 38.65 4.57
C GLY A 647 -14.32 38.01 4.24
N VAL A 648 -14.22 36.67 4.28
CA VAL A 648 -12.99 35.94 4.00
C VAL A 648 -12.97 35.45 2.55
N TYR A 649 -11.88 35.75 1.84
CA TYR A 649 -11.70 35.46 0.42
C TYR A 649 -11.01 34.12 0.20
N ASP A 650 -11.26 33.56 -0.98
CA ASP A 650 -10.47 32.49 -1.55
C ASP A 650 -10.36 31.25 -0.66
N LEU A 651 -11.48 30.88 -0.03
CA LEU A 651 -11.57 29.62 0.72
C LEU A 651 -11.67 28.44 -0.25
N VAL A 652 -12.34 28.57 -1.40
CA VAL A 652 -12.53 27.49 -2.36
C VAL A 652 -11.86 27.83 -3.69
N GLY A 653 -11.12 26.88 -4.27
CA GLY A 653 -10.75 26.88 -5.69
C GLY A 653 -9.30 27.25 -6.01
N ASN A 654 -8.69 28.27 -5.41
CA ASN A 654 -7.35 28.71 -5.83
C ASN A 654 -6.23 27.78 -5.32
N VAL A 655 -5.93 27.79 -4.03
CA VAL A 655 -4.92 26.89 -3.44
C VAL A 655 -5.52 26.09 -2.30
N TRP A 656 -5.07 24.85 -2.17
CA TRP A 656 -5.29 24.06 -0.97
C TRP A 656 -4.70 24.77 0.23
N GLN A 657 -5.30 24.61 1.39
CA GLN A 657 -4.88 25.31 2.62
C GLN A 657 -4.55 24.32 3.73
N TRP A 658 -3.33 24.40 4.25
CA TRP A 658 -2.90 23.64 5.44
C TRP A 658 -3.78 23.95 6.67
N THR A 659 -4.25 22.91 7.36
CA THR A 659 -4.92 23.01 8.66
C THR A 659 -4.22 22.14 9.72
N ASP A 660 -4.90 21.09 10.17
CA ASP A 660 -4.48 20.16 11.22
C ASP A 660 -3.57 19.05 10.68
N VAL A 661 -2.72 18.54 11.56
CA VAL A 661 -1.89 17.37 11.28
C VAL A 661 -2.21 16.28 12.30
N TYR A 662 -2.57 15.10 11.80
CA TYR A 662 -2.83 13.91 12.59
C TYR A 662 -1.70 12.91 12.43
N ARG A 663 -1.43 12.14 13.47
CA ARG A 663 -0.42 11.08 13.46
C ARG A 663 -0.85 9.86 14.25
N ASP A 664 -0.44 8.70 13.78
CA ASP A 664 -0.35 7.45 14.53
C ASP A 664 1.11 6.96 14.54
N ASP A 665 1.34 5.71 14.96
CA ASP A 665 2.69 5.13 15.04
C ASP A 665 3.36 4.94 13.66
N HIS A 666 2.58 4.90 12.57
CA HIS A 666 3.07 4.61 11.22
C HIS A 666 2.88 5.76 10.23
N THR A 667 1.89 6.63 10.43
CA THR A 667 1.48 7.62 9.43
C THR A 667 1.35 9.00 10.06
N ARG A 668 1.81 10.02 9.34
CA ARG A 668 1.49 11.42 9.58
C ARG A 668 0.74 11.98 8.38
N ALA A 669 -0.35 12.70 8.60
CA ALA A 669 -1.16 13.27 7.52
C ALA A 669 -1.70 14.65 7.90
N ALA A 670 -1.68 15.56 6.95
CA ALA A 670 -2.34 16.85 7.07
C ALA A 670 -3.74 16.80 6.46
N ILE A 671 -4.66 17.52 7.10
CA ILE A 671 -5.89 17.93 6.46
C ILE A 671 -5.61 19.17 5.62
N ILE A 672 -6.11 19.14 4.39
CA ILE A 672 -6.11 20.28 3.48
C ILE A 672 -7.53 20.57 2.99
N ARG A 673 -7.84 21.87 2.86
CA ARG A 673 -9.19 22.37 2.59
C ARG A 673 -9.23 23.26 1.34
N GLY A 674 -10.40 23.37 0.73
CA GLY A 674 -10.71 24.36 -0.31
C GLY A 674 -10.51 23.91 -1.75
N GLY A 675 -9.72 22.87 -2.02
CA GLY A 675 -9.33 22.52 -3.38
C GLY A 675 -8.34 23.50 -4.00
N SER A 676 -7.97 23.27 -5.26
CA SER A 676 -6.98 24.08 -5.98
C SER A 676 -7.30 24.29 -7.46
N TYR A 677 -6.61 25.24 -8.08
CA TYR A 677 -6.79 25.64 -9.47
C TYR A 677 -6.26 24.59 -10.48
N TYR A 678 -5.79 23.44 -10.03
CA TYR A 678 -5.25 22.37 -10.86
C TYR A 678 -6.02 21.07 -10.68
N GLN A 679 -6.26 20.36 -11.77
CA GLN A 679 -6.73 18.98 -11.73
C GLN A 679 -6.04 18.16 -12.82
N ALA A 680 -5.42 17.04 -12.43
CA ALA A 680 -4.83 16.12 -13.39
C ALA A 680 -5.87 15.64 -14.42
N LYS A 681 -5.44 15.51 -15.68
CA LYS A 681 -6.33 15.08 -16.77
C LYS A 681 -6.83 13.66 -16.51
N ASN A 682 -8.11 13.39 -16.85
CA ASN A 682 -8.79 12.12 -16.58
C ASN A 682 -8.81 11.74 -15.07
N GLY A 683 -9.05 12.75 -14.22
CA GLY A 683 -8.84 12.83 -12.77
C GLY A 683 -9.39 11.75 -11.81
N GLN A 684 -9.94 10.62 -12.28
CA GLN A 684 -10.64 9.67 -11.40
C GLN A 684 -9.72 8.91 -10.42
N HIS A 685 -8.43 8.79 -10.74
CA HIS A 685 -7.42 8.09 -9.92
C HIS A 685 -6.42 9.02 -9.24
N TYR A 686 -6.62 10.33 -9.36
CA TYR A 686 -5.71 11.35 -8.81
C TYR A 686 -6.28 11.98 -7.54
N PHE A 687 -5.45 12.76 -6.84
CA PHE A 687 -5.86 13.47 -5.63
C PHE A 687 -7.15 14.29 -5.87
N PRO A 688 -8.24 14.04 -5.13
CA PRO A 688 -9.55 14.62 -5.40
C PRO A 688 -9.67 16.07 -4.91
N GLN A 689 -10.52 16.86 -5.57
CA GLN A 689 -10.81 18.25 -5.19
C GLN A 689 -11.90 18.34 -4.13
N ALA A 690 -11.64 19.09 -3.05
CA ALA A 690 -12.59 19.31 -1.94
C ALA A 690 -13.17 20.73 -2.01
N TYR A 691 -13.98 20.99 -3.04
CA TYR A 691 -14.61 22.30 -3.23
C TYR A 691 -15.80 22.55 -2.30
N ARG A 692 -16.46 21.49 -1.83
CA ARG A 692 -17.55 21.64 -0.85
C ARG A 692 -16.97 21.84 0.54
N ASN A 693 -17.63 22.69 1.31
CA ASN A 693 -17.26 23.01 2.69
C ASN A 693 -17.34 21.79 3.63
N ASP A 694 -18.08 20.73 3.28
CA ASP A 694 -18.21 19.49 4.04
C ASP A 694 -17.22 18.39 3.59
N GLN A 695 -16.15 18.76 2.88
CA GLN A 695 -15.16 17.82 2.35
C GLN A 695 -13.73 18.21 2.73
N HIS A 696 -12.85 17.23 2.93
CA HIS A 696 -11.41 17.46 3.05
C HIS A 696 -10.58 16.51 2.19
N GLY A 697 -9.35 16.95 1.88
CA GLY A 697 -8.29 16.09 1.42
C GLY A 697 -7.41 15.64 2.59
N LYS A 698 -7.08 14.35 2.66
CA LYS A 698 -6.05 13.80 3.55
C LYS A 698 -4.74 13.71 2.77
N TYR A 699 -3.81 14.62 3.03
CA TYR A 699 -2.50 14.67 2.40
C TYR A 699 -1.48 13.96 3.28
N LEU A 700 -0.92 12.84 2.80
CA LEU A 700 0.04 12.09 3.61
C LEU A 700 1.38 12.83 3.63
N LEU A 701 1.95 13.02 4.82
CA LEU A 701 3.20 13.75 5.02
C LEU A 701 4.36 12.77 5.14
N MET A 702 5.48 13.11 4.52
CA MET A 702 6.74 12.36 4.66
C MET A 702 7.84 13.28 5.14
N SER A 703 8.16 14.28 4.31
CA SER A 703 9.30 15.18 4.49
C SER A 703 9.06 16.45 3.69
N PRO A 704 9.62 17.60 4.09
CA PRO A 704 9.43 18.85 3.36
C PRO A 704 9.83 18.78 1.87
N SER A 705 10.76 17.91 1.48
CA SER A 705 11.15 17.74 0.06
C SER A 705 9.99 17.21 -0.79
N VAL A 706 9.16 16.31 -0.25
CA VAL A 706 8.01 15.72 -0.94
C VAL A 706 6.75 16.55 -0.71
N ASP A 707 6.56 17.05 0.52
CA ASP A 707 5.29 17.66 0.96
C ASP A 707 5.04 19.04 0.34
N ARG A 708 6.09 19.73 -0.13
CA ARG A 708 6.00 21.03 -0.80
C ARG A 708 5.37 20.92 -2.19
N CYS A 709 4.07 21.16 -2.22
CA CYS A 709 3.23 21.07 -3.40
C CYS A 709 3.04 22.44 -4.07
N ALA A 710 2.95 22.46 -5.41
CA ALA A 710 2.77 23.70 -6.17
C ALA A 710 1.39 24.36 -5.98
N THR A 711 0.42 23.61 -5.44
CA THR A 711 -0.99 24.00 -5.31
C THR A 711 -1.45 24.10 -3.85
N ILE A 712 -0.56 23.85 -2.89
CA ILE A 712 -0.85 23.97 -1.45
C ILE A 712 -0.17 25.24 -0.91
N GLY A 713 -0.99 26.11 -0.33
CA GLY A 713 -0.59 27.26 0.46
C GLY A 713 -1.24 27.20 1.84
N PHE A 714 -1.46 28.35 2.46
CA PHE A 714 -2.08 28.42 3.78
C PHE A 714 -2.62 29.81 4.09
N ARG A 715 -3.40 29.89 5.17
CA ARG A 715 -3.78 31.12 5.84
C ARG A 715 -3.58 30.95 7.34
N CYS A 716 -3.58 32.05 8.08
CA CYS A 716 -3.45 32.00 9.53
C CYS A 716 -4.70 32.48 10.25
N VAL A 717 -4.78 32.08 11.52
CA VAL A 717 -5.75 32.57 12.50
C VAL A 717 -5.02 33.10 13.74
N LYS A 718 -5.72 33.92 14.51
CA LYS A 718 -5.22 34.49 15.76
C LYS A 718 -6.32 34.51 16.81
N ASP A 719 -5.96 34.11 18.01
CA ASP A 719 -6.85 33.90 19.13
C ASP A 719 -7.11 35.21 19.87
N THR A 720 -8.32 35.37 20.41
CA THR A 720 -8.63 36.44 21.37
C THR A 720 -8.19 36.03 22.77
N GLU A 721 -8.23 36.95 23.73
CA GLU A 721 -7.96 36.60 25.14
C GLU A 721 -8.93 35.52 25.65
N GLU A 722 -10.21 35.66 25.32
CA GLU A 722 -11.26 34.69 25.67
C GLU A 722 -10.95 33.29 25.11
N SER A 723 -10.60 33.22 23.83
CA SER A 723 -10.44 31.96 23.13
C SER A 723 -9.13 31.23 23.45
N ALA A 724 -8.14 31.94 23.99
CA ALA A 724 -6.90 31.34 24.45
C ALA A 724 -6.97 30.77 25.87
N LEU A 725 -7.76 31.37 26.75
CA LEU A 725 -7.95 30.88 28.12
C LEU A 725 -8.60 29.48 28.16
N SER A 726 -9.27 29.07 27.09
CA SER A 726 -9.94 27.77 26.93
C SER A 726 -9.06 26.64 26.36
N LEU A 727 -7.72 26.78 26.35
CA LEU A 727 -6.77 25.83 25.73
C LEU A 727 -6.94 25.64 24.20
N GLY A 728 -7.64 26.57 23.53
CA GLY A 728 -7.94 26.56 22.10
C GLY A 728 -9.32 27.18 21.81
N ASN A 729 -9.59 27.54 20.56
CA ASN A 729 -10.82 28.27 20.16
C ASN A 729 -12.12 27.45 20.22
N CYS A 730 -12.11 26.25 20.79
CA CYS A 730 -13.28 25.37 20.80
C CYS A 730 -13.40 24.63 22.13
N SER A 731 -14.62 24.59 22.67
CA SER A 731 -14.99 23.68 23.74
C SER A 731 -15.65 22.43 23.13
N PHE A 732 -15.15 21.25 23.50
CA PHE A 732 -15.87 20.01 23.29
C PHE A 732 -16.78 19.84 24.50
N GLU A 733 -18.07 20.15 24.35
CA GLU A 733 -19.03 19.77 25.39
C GLU A 733 -18.91 18.26 25.60
N SER A 734 -18.51 17.88 26.82
CA SER A 734 -18.53 16.50 27.27
C SER A 734 -20.00 16.15 27.46
N ASP A 735 -20.55 15.36 26.55
CA ASP A 735 -21.81 14.68 26.81
C ASP A 735 -21.63 13.89 28.12
N GLU A 736 -22.50 14.17 29.07
CA GLU A 736 -22.56 13.51 30.36
C GLU A 736 -22.47 11.98 30.16
N CYS A 737 -21.54 11.35 30.87
CA CYS A 737 -21.47 9.89 31.00
C CYS A 737 -22.85 9.33 31.35
N PHE A 738 -23.38 8.46 30.48
CA PHE A 738 -24.38 7.45 30.83
C PHE A 738 -23.96 6.09 30.27
#